data_AF-A0A1A8S828-F1
#
_entry.id   AF-A0A1A8S828-F1
#
_cell.length_a   1.000
_cell.length_b   1.000
_cell.length_c   1.000
_cell.angle_alpha   90.00
_cell.angle_beta   90.00
_cell.angle_gamma   90.00
#
_symmetry.space_group_name_H-M   'P 1'
#
loop_
_entity.id
_entity.type
_entity.pdbx_description
1 polymer ?
#
loop_
_entity_poly.entity_id
_entity_poly.type
_entity_poly.pdbx_seq_one_letter_code
_entity_poly.pdbx_strand_id
1 'polypeptide(L)'
;ERIPMGKCPLKWGQSLYILGKLLSEGFLAPGEIDPLNRRFSTIPKPDVVVQVSVLAETEEIKDLLMKNGIEVESVADIHPLHVQPSRVLSHIYARLGRNPRLGLTGRPYRRIGVLGTSKFYIIRNTIFAFTPQFIDHQQFYLALDNKMIVEMLRTEIAYLSSRWRITGRPTVTFPISQSMLTEDHTDLDPAVLATLKKLQDGYFGGARTQTGKLSEFLTTSCCAHLSFLDGKGSRGMGQHYEENDADDDGDGYVHELRCDDEADDLAQYLDHLLAHSAPKKTKHQVGGLGRFKAVATKTKEMVSLMNKAQDLNIHNVNMYLPSKLFRSRQPSLNLNLPETSTSQEAQSYDVSMAFESGIPTDASGAVDYKALVQLLRDTKNLQDQADILYILFKDKGMEWDTQLYGKGSTVRSLLADLYEKAGDLKHWGLIRMISGMLKKKVEELDSACSDLLAHQKHLTVGLPPEPREKTITAPIPPDQLSALIDEASDNNISVAILTQEIMVYLAMSIRTQPGLFSEMFRLRIGLIIQVMATELAQSLNCSGEEATESLMSLSPSELKNLLHHILSGKEFVVQRSVRDGDAGVSPAISIHHLGNVGATKSERAGISKLKSDMKLLDPYSTTSLKGVRAQSLDVESIDIGRYRLPSVESIDIPDSIPVTKDSRHGQWLRRRRLDGALNRVPVGFYQKVWKILQKCHGLSIEGFVLPSSTTREMTPGEIKFSVHVETVLNRVPQPEYRQLLVEAILVLTMLADVDIPSIGSIIHVEKIVQQANDMFYKDQKDLGAEDHILEKDPSTGVCKLLYDSAPSGRFGSMTYLTKAVAVYVQDFLPSGACAVQ
;
A
#
# COMPACT_ATOMS: atom_id res chain seq x y z
N GLU A 1 -16.34 14.93 -48.73
CA GLU A 1 -16.93 13.68 -48.20
C GLU A 1 -16.20 13.29 -46.92
N ARG A 2 -16.88 12.75 -45.90
CA ARG A 2 -16.21 12.26 -44.69
C ARG A 2 -15.72 10.83 -44.93
N ILE A 3 -14.43 10.59 -44.70
CA ILE A 3 -13.79 9.28 -44.85
C ILE A 3 -13.83 8.57 -43.48
N PRO A 4 -14.51 7.41 -43.35
CA PRO A 4 -14.55 6.69 -42.09
C PRO A 4 -13.20 6.03 -41.80
N MET A 5 -12.63 6.30 -40.62
CA MET A 5 -11.45 5.60 -40.10
C MET A 5 -11.91 4.50 -39.11
N GLY A 6 -11.62 3.24 -39.39
CA GLY A 6 -11.91 2.10 -38.51
C GLY A 6 -12.86 1.04 -39.09
N LYS A 7 -13.24 0.04 -38.26
CA LYS A 7 -14.12 -1.07 -38.68
C LYS A 7 -15.56 -0.57 -38.91
N CYS A 8 -16.07 -0.79 -40.12
CA CYS A 8 -17.44 -0.44 -40.52
C CYS A 8 -18.24 -1.72 -40.84
N PRO A 9 -19.50 -1.86 -40.36
CA PRO A 9 -20.22 -0.94 -39.49
C PRO A 9 -19.75 -0.99 -38.03
N LEU A 10 -19.67 0.17 -37.39
CA LEU A 10 -19.49 0.24 -35.94
C LEU A 10 -20.79 -0.21 -35.28
N LYS A 11 -20.87 -1.48 -34.86
CA LYS A 11 -22.08 -2.07 -34.25
C LYS A 11 -22.63 -1.21 -33.11
N TRP A 12 -21.76 -0.66 -32.27
CA TRP A 12 -22.16 0.27 -31.20
C TRP A 12 -22.89 1.52 -31.73
N GLY A 13 -22.34 2.15 -32.78
CA GLY A 13 -22.97 3.32 -33.40
C GLY A 13 -24.31 3.00 -34.05
N GLN A 14 -24.42 1.85 -34.71
CA GLN A 14 -25.68 1.37 -35.28
C GLN A 14 -26.73 1.06 -34.19
N SER A 15 -26.32 0.39 -33.10
CA SER A 15 -27.19 0.13 -31.95
C SER A 15 -27.72 1.42 -31.32
N LEU A 16 -26.87 2.44 -31.16
CA LEU A 16 -27.29 3.75 -30.64
C LEU A 16 -28.24 4.49 -31.58
N TYR A 17 -28.01 4.40 -32.89
CA TYR A 17 -28.91 4.98 -33.89
C TYR A 17 -30.30 4.34 -33.85
N ILE A 18 -30.37 3.01 -33.80
CA ILE A 18 -31.64 2.26 -33.68
C ILE A 18 -32.35 2.60 -32.37
N LEU A 19 -31.63 2.61 -31.25
CA LEU A 19 -32.20 2.98 -29.95
C LEU A 19 -32.75 4.41 -29.96
N GLY A 20 -32.02 5.35 -30.56
CA GLY A 20 -32.46 6.73 -30.74
C GLY A 20 -33.71 6.85 -31.61
N LYS A 21 -33.82 6.03 -32.66
CA LYS A 21 -35.02 5.97 -33.52
C LYS A 21 -36.24 5.46 -32.75
N LEU A 22 -36.10 4.36 -32.02
CA LEU A 22 -37.17 3.78 -31.20
C LEU A 22 -37.68 4.78 -30.13
N LEU A 23 -36.77 5.55 -29.50
CA LEU A 23 -37.14 6.64 -28.61
C LEU A 23 -37.90 7.76 -29.34
N SER A 24 -37.39 8.22 -30.49
CA SER A 24 -37.98 9.34 -31.23
C SER A 24 -39.36 9.03 -31.80
N GLU A 25 -39.59 7.77 -32.17
CA GLU A 25 -40.85 7.28 -32.73
C GLU A 25 -41.84 6.84 -31.63
N GLY A 26 -41.46 6.93 -30.35
CA GLY A 26 -42.32 6.63 -29.21
C GLY A 26 -42.54 5.14 -28.96
N PHE A 27 -41.83 4.25 -29.65
CA PHE A 27 -41.85 2.81 -29.41
C PHE A 27 -41.18 2.41 -28.09
N LEU A 28 -40.39 3.31 -27.51
CA LEU A 28 -39.66 3.06 -26.29
C LEU A 28 -39.67 4.32 -25.41
N ALA A 29 -40.08 4.18 -24.15
CA ALA A 29 -40.05 5.25 -23.18
C ALA A 29 -38.66 5.36 -22.53
N PRO A 30 -38.19 6.57 -22.14
CA PRO A 30 -36.90 6.72 -21.46
C PRO A 30 -36.73 5.86 -20.18
N GLY A 31 -37.83 5.54 -19.49
CA GLY A 31 -37.84 4.65 -18.33
C GLY A 31 -37.58 3.17 -18.66
N GLU A 32 -37.84 2.75 -19.90
CA GLU A 32 -37.62 1.35 -20.34
C GLU A 32 -36.17 1.08 -20.73
N ILE A 33 -35.42 2.13 -21.12
CA ILE A 33 -33.95 2.05 -21.30
C ILE A 33 -33.25 1.85 -19.96
N ASP A 34 -33.78 2.48 -18.93
CA ASP A 34 -33.22 2.48 -17.59
C ASP A 34 -34.28 2.05 -16.57
N PRO A 35 -34.69 0.75 -16.60
CA PRO A 35 -35.74 0.22 -15.74
C PRO A 35 -35.36 0.25 -14.26
N LEU A 36 -34.05 0.33 -13.99
CA LEU A 36 -33.49 0.45 -12.65
C LEU A 36 -33.30 1.91 -12.22
N ASN A 37 -33.70 2.88 -13.04
CA ASN A 37 -33.62 4.31 -12.73
C ASN A 37 -32.21 4.77 -12.31
N ARG A 38 -31.16 4.12 -12.84
CA ARG A 38 -29.74 4.40 -12.56
C ARG A 38 -29.34 5.82 -12.93
N ARG A 39 -30.03 6.45 -13.88
CA ARG A 39 -29.83 7.87 -14.22
C ARG A 39 -30.12 8.82 -13.06
N PHE A 40 -30.96 8.43 -12.10
CA PHE A 40 -31.20 9.20 -10.88
C PHE A 40 -30.19 8.88 -9.78
N SER A 41 -29.41 7.80 -9.91
CA SER A 41 -28.32 7.45 -8.98
C SER A 41 -27.09 8.36 -9.13
N THR A 42 -27.01 9.18 -10.19
CA THR A 42 -25.94 10.17 -10.38
C THR A 42 -26.25 11.50 -9.70
N ILE A 43 -27.50 11.74 -9.30
CA ILE A 43 -27.89 12.92 -8.54
C ILE A 43 -27.29 12.77 -7.12
N PRO A 44 -26.53 13.76 -6.62
CA PRO A 44 -26.01 13.73 -5.27
C PRO A 44 -27.16 13.53 -4.28
N LYS A 45 -27.20 12.38 -3.60
CA LYS A 45 -28.12 12.20 -2.46
C LYS A 45 -27.57 13.03 -1.31
N PRO A 46 -28.37 13.91 -0.68
CA PRO A 46 -27.89 14.66 0.47
C PRO A 46 -27.53 13.69 1.62
N ASP A 47 -26.26 13.75 1.99
CA ASP A 47 -25.67 13.41 3.27
C ASP A 47 -26.03 12.00 3.82
N VAL A 48 -25.37 10.98 3.26
CA VAL A 48 -25.49 9.57 3.63
C VAL A 48 -25.04 9.35 5.08
N VAL A 49 -25.96 8.89 5.92
CA VAL A 49 -25.65 8.42 7.28
C VAL A 49 -25.35 6.93 7.23
N VAL A 50 -24.16 6.54 7.69
CA VAL A 50 -23.75 5.14 7.77
C VAL A 50 -24.18 4.56 9.12
N GLN A 51 -24.99 3.52 9.09
CA GLN A 51 -25.42 2.82 10.29
C GLN A 51 -24.40 1.76 10.67
N VAL A 52 -24.07 1.66 11.96
CA VAL A 52 -23.08 0.71 12.47
C VAL A 52 -23.68 -0.05 13.64
N SER A 53 -23.90 -1.35 13.46
CA SER A 53 -24.35 -2.25 14.51
C SER A 53 -23.14 -2.99 15.07
N VAL A 54 -22.79 -2.70 16.32
CA VAL A 54 -21.72 -3.39 17.04
C VAL A 54 -22.32 -4.63 17.70
N LEU A 55 -21.69 -5.79 17.52
CA LEU A 55 -22.15 -7.06 18.09
C LEU A 55 -21.05 -7.69 18.95
N ALA A 56 -21.43 -8.32 20.05
CA ALA A 56 -20.51 -9.12 20.84
C ALA A 56 -20.50 -10.58 20.35
N GLU A 57 -19.31 -11.14 20.16
CA GLU A 57 -19.16 -12.56 19.81
C GLU A 57 -19.62 -13.49 20.95
N THR A 58 -19.33 -13.12 22.20
CA THR A 58 -19.69 -13.88 23.40
C THR A 58 -20.35 -13.00 24.46
N GLU A 59 -21.05 -13.61 25.43
CA GLU A 59 -21.66 -12.86 26.53
C GLU A 59 -20.61 -12.19 27.43
N GLU A 60 -19.40 -12.75 27.57
CA GLU A 60 -18.31 -12.11 28.32
C GLU A 60 -17.87 -10.80 27.66
N ILE A 61 -17.76 -10.77 26.33
CA ILE A 61 -17.43 -9.56 25.57
C ILE A 61 -18.55 -8.53 25.68
N LYS A 62 -19.81 -8.99 25.67
CA LYS A 62 -20.98 -8.12 25.85
C LYS A 62 -20.97 -7.44 27.21
N ASP A 63 -20.69 -8.18 28.29
CA ASP A 63 -20.57 -7.63 29.64
C ASP A 63 -19.43 -6.61 29.72
N LEU A 64 -18.31 -6.87 29.03
CA LEU A 64 -17.19 -5.96 28.97
C LEU A 64 -17.48 -4.67 28.20
N LEU A 65 -18.21 -4.76 27.09
CA LEU A 65 -18.69 -3.61 26.33
C LEU A 65 -19.69 -2.78 27.17
N MET A 66 -20.60 -3.45 27.89
CA MET A 66 -21.54 -2.82 28.82
C MET A 66 -20.82 -2.09 29.96
N LYS A 67 -19.80 -2.69 30.56
CA LYS A 67 -18.94 -2.06 31.58
C LYS A 67 -18.30 -0.76 31.07
N ASN A 68 -18.00 -0.70 29.78
CA ASN A 68 -17.42 0.46 29.11
C ASN A 68 -18.46 1.48 28.59
N GLY A 69 -19.75 1.29 28.89
CA GLY A 69 -20.84 2.18 28.48
C GLY A 69 -21.32 1.98 27.04
N ILE A 70 -21.07 0.81 26.46
CA ILE A 70 -21.43 0.47 25.08
C ILE A 70 -22.47 -0.65 25.11
N GLU A 71 -23.74 -0.30 24.88
CA GLU A 71 -24.83 -1.28 24.80
C GLU A 71 -24.78 -2.01 23.45
N VAL A 72 -24.68 -3.35 23.49
CA VAL A 72 -24.60 -4.21 22.30
C VAL A 72 -25.47 -5.46 22.45
N GLU A 73 -25.81 -6.05 21.31
CA GLU A 73 -26.45 -7.36 21.22
C GLU A 73 -25.39 -8.44 20.98
N SER A 74 -25.57 -9.65 21.53
CA SER A 74 -24.76 -10.79 21.11
C SER A 74 -25.28 -11.41 19.81
N VAL A 75 -24.46 -12.25 19.18
CA VAL A 75 -24.89 -13.01 17.98
C VAL A 75 -26.10 -13.91 18.27
N ALA A 76 -26.29 -14.33 19.53
CA ALA A 76 -27.46 -15.10 19.94
C ALA A 76 -28.72 -14.24 20.14
N ASP A 77 -28.57 -13.00 20.57
CA ASP A 77 -29.69 -12.08 20.87
C ASP A 77 -30.45 -11.62 19.62
N ILE A 78 -29.77 -11.55 18.47
CA ILE A 78 -30.31 -10.94 17.23
C ILE A 78 -31.29 -11.84 16.47
N HIS A 79 -31.64 -13.02 16.98
CA HIS A 79 -32.61 -13.91 16.33
C HIS A 79 -33.97 -13.21 16.14
N PRO A 80 -34.61 -13.25 14.95
CA PRO A 80 -34.41 -14.17 13.81
C PRO A 80 -33.41 -13.73 12.74
N LEU A 81 -32.62 -12.67 12.97
CA LEU A 81 -31.58 -12.24 12.04
C LEU A 81 -30.35 -13.13 12.19
N HIS A 82 -29.71 -13.44 11.06
CA HIS A 82 -28.45 -14.19 11.05
C HIS A 82 -27.31 -13.33 10.53
N VAL A 83 -26.20 -13.31 11.25
CA VAL A 83 -24.97 -12.63 10.82
C VAL A 83 -23.99 -13.68 10.32
N GLN A 84 -23.41 -13.45 9.14
CA GLN A 84 -22.46 -14.36 8.51
C GLN A 84 -21.25 -13.63 7.94
N PRO A 85 -20.09 -14.28 7.81
CA PRO A 85 -18.93 -13.67 7.14
C PRO A 85 -19.15 -13.39 5.65
N SER A 86 -18.48 -12.37 5.11
CA SER A 86 -18.58 -11.96 3.69
C SER A 86 -18.31 -13.09 2.67
N ARG A 87 -17.46 -14.07 3.02
CA ARG A 87 -17.17 -15.25 2.18
C ARG A 87 -18.44 -16.07 1.89
N VAL A 88 -19.35 -16.20 2.85
CA VAL A 88 -20.60 -16.94 2.68
C VAL A 88 -21.46 -16.26 1.61
N LEU A 89 -21.54 -14.93 1.63
CA LEU A 89 -22.23 -14.15 0.60
C LEU A 89 -21.59 -14.35 -0.79
N SER A 90 -20.27 -14.45 -0.85
CA SER A 90 -19.54 -14.68 -2.11
C SER A 90 -19.87 -16.05 -2.71
N HIS A 91 -19.96 -17.10 -1.88
CA HIS A 91 -20.42 -18.43 -2.31
C HIS A 91 -21.90 -18.45 -2.71
N ILE A 92 -22.76 -17.74 -1.98
CA ILE A 92 -24.18 -17.57 -2.35
C ILE A 92 -24.29 -16.98 -3.75
N TYR A 93 -23.58 -15.89 -4.03
CA TYR A 93 -23.64 -15.25 -5.35
C TYR A 93 -22.96 -16.06 -6.46
N ALA A 94 -22.01 -16.94 -6.16
CA ALA A 94 -21.43 -17.84 -7.17
C ALA A 94 -22.50 -18.76 -7.79
N ARG A 95 -23.56 -19.09 -7.02
CA ARG A 95 -24.70 -19.88 -7.50
C ARG A 95 -25.62 -19.13 -8.47
N LEU A 96 -25.53 -17.80 -8.54
CA LEU A 96 -26.37 -17.00 -9.43
C LEU A 96 -26.14 -17.42 -10.88
N GLY A 97 -27.20 -17.86 -11.56
CA GLY A 97 -27.14 -18.31 -12.96
C GLY A 97 -26.63 -19.74 -13.15
N ARG A 98 -26.38 -20.51 -12.08
CA ARG A 98 -26.05 -21.93 -12.19
C ARG A 98 -27.26 -22.71 -12.70
N ASN A 99 -27.07 -23.49 -13.75
CA ASN A 99 -28.09 -24.36 -14.32
C ASN A 99 -27.44 -25.66 -14.79
N PRO A 100 -27.51 -26.75 -13.99
CA PRO A 100 -26.92 -28.03 -14.35
C PRO A 100 -27.45 -28.61 -15.65
N ARG A 101 -28.74 -28.42 -15.97
CA ARG A 101 -29.36 -28.92 -17.21
C ARG A 101 -28.79 -28.25 -18.47
N LEU A 102 -28.34 -27.00 -18.34
CA LEU A 102 -27.74 -26.23 -19.43
C LEU A 102 -26.19 -26.23 -19.37
N GLY A 103 -25.58 -26.97 -18.43
CA GLY A 103 -24.13 -26.96 -18.21
C GLY A 103 -23.59 -25.61 -17.71
N LEU A 104 -24.44 -24.72 -17.19
CA LEU A 104 -24.02 -23.42 -16.67
C LEU A 104 -23.58 -23.56 -15.21
N THR A 105 -22.31 -23.25 -14.93
CA THR A 105 -21.72 -23.36 -13.57
C THR A 105 -22.12 -22.21 -12.65
N GLY A 106 -22.59 -21.08 -13.21
CA GLY A 106 -23.01 -19.89 -12.47
C GLY A 106 -22.05 -18.72 -12.62
N ARG A 107 -22.17 -17.75 -11.71
CA ARG A 107 -21.29 -16.58 -11.65
C ARG A 107 -19.92 -17.02 -11.10
N PRO A 108 -18.79 -16.60 -11.71
CA PRO A 108 -17.48 -16.86 -11.13
C PRO A 108 -17.39 -16.35 -9.69
N TYR A 109 -16.70 -17.10 -8.82
CA TYR A 109 -16.46 -16.67 -7.45
C TYR A 109 -15.76 -15.31 -7.44
N ARG A 110 -16.39 -14.32 -6.80
CA ARG A 110 -15.85 -12.98 -6.63
C ARG A 110 -16.18 -12.52 -5.23
N ARG A 111 -15.15 -12.05 -4.54
CA ARG A 111 -15.28 -11.40 -3.23
C ARG A 111 -16.24 -10.21 -3.32
N ILE A 112 -16.96 -10.00 -2.24
CA ILE A 112 -17.98 -8.95 -2.14
C ILE A 112 -17.50 -7.94 -1.11
N GLY A 113 -17.09 -6.77 -1.59
CA GLY A 113 -16.63 -5.68 -0.74
C GLY A 113 -17.76 -4.99 0.03
N VAL A 114 -17.40 -3.89 0.69
CA VAL A 114 -18.27 -3.23 1.68
C VAL A 114 -19.64 -2.77 1.15
N LEU A 115 -19.72 -2.41 -0.14
CA LEU A 115 -20.98 -2.00 -0.78
C LEU A 115 -22.02 -3.14 -0.84
N GLY A 116 -21.55 -4.38 -0.86
CA GLY A 116 -22.40 -5.56 -0.81
C GLY A 116 -22.71 -5.96 0.63
N THR A 117 -21.70 -6.04 1.51
CA THR A 117 -21.89 -6.50 2.89
C THR A 117 -22.70 -5.53 3.76
N SER A 118 -22.73 -4.23 3.43
CA SER A 118 -23.43 -3.21 4.22
C SER A 118 -24.95 -3.15 3.97
N LYS A 119 -25.59 -4.32 3.83
CA LYS A 119 -27.01 -4.49 3.47
C LYS A 119 -27.61 -5.68 4.21
N PHE A 120 -28.93 -5.67 4.33
CA PHE A 120 -29.68 -6.88 4.64
C PHE A 120 -30.01 -7.67 3.39
N TYR A 121 -30.02 -9.00 3.54
CA TYR A 121 -30.36 -9.94 2.50
C TYR A 121 -31.50 -10.85 2.95
N ILE A 122 -32.55 -10.95 2.14
CA ILE A 122 -33.62 -11.91 2.37
C ILE A 122 -33.32 -13.17 1.54
N ILE A 123 -33.18 -14.30 2.22
CA ILE A 123 -32.92 -15.61 1.65
C ILE A 123 -33.91 -16.59 2.28
N ARG A 124 -34.76 -17.24 1.48
CA ARG A 124 -35.78 -18.19 1.97
C ARG A 124 -36.61 -17.61 3.14
N ASN A 125 -37.07 -16.36 2.98
CA ASN A 125 -37.84 -15.61 3.97
C ASN A 125 -37.12 -15.35 5.32
N THR A 126 -35.80 -15.53 5.36
CA THR A 126 -34.96 -15.25 6.53
C THR A 126 -34.01 -14.10 6.22
N ILE A 127 -33.75 -13.24 7.21
CA ILE A 127 -32.93 -12.04 7.04
C ILE A 127 -31.50 -12.33 7.47
N PHE A 128 -30.56 -12.03 6.57
CA PHE A 128 -29.13 -12.14 6.78
C PHE A 128 -28.47 -10.77 6.73
N ALA A 129 -27.49 -10.55 7.59
CA ALA A 129 -26.51 -9.48 7.49
C ALA A 129 -25.12 -10.09 7.35
N PHE A 130 -24.19 -9.38 6.70
CA PHE A 130 -22.85 -9.89 6.47
C PHE A 130 -21.79 -8.97 7.04
N THR A 131 -20.81 -9.56 7.74
CA THR A 131 -19.68 -8.79 8.29
C THR A 131 -18.77 -8.30 7.15
N PRO A 132 -18.14 -7.12 7.29
CA PRO A 132 -17.13 -6.65 6.35
C PRO A 132 -15.99 -7.65 6.19
N GLN A 133 -15.45 -7.72 4.97
CA GLN A 133 -14.38 -8.65 4.62
C GLN A 133 -13.13 -8.46 5.50
N PHE A 134 -12.73 -7.22 5.78
CA PHE A 134 -11.50 -6.90 6.50
C PHE A 134 -11.40 -7.40 7.96
N ILE A 135 -12.49 -7.95 8.52
CA ILE A 135 -12.51 -8.51 9.89
C ILE A 135 -12.19 -10.02 9.86
N ASP A 136 -12.17 -10.64 8.68
CA ASP A 136 -11.99 -12.08 8.51
C ASP A 136 -10.51 -12.49 8.61
N HIS A 137 -10.01 -12.63 9.84
CA HIS A 137 -8.61 -13.01 10.12
C HIS A 137 -8.23 -14.41 9.58
N GLN A 138 -9.20 -15.27 9.27
CA GLN A 138 -8.93 -16.60 8.69
C GLN A 138 -8.34 -16.52 7.27
N GLN A 139 -8.63 -15.43 6.55
CA GLN A 139 -8.14 -15.23 5.18
C GLN A 139 -6.74 -14.63 5.18
N PHE A 140 -6.53 -13.55 5.94
CA PHE A 140 -5.29 -12.80 5.91
C PHE A 140 -5.02 -12.06 7.23
N TYR A 141 -3.74 -11.92 7.59
CA TYR A 141 -3.33 -11.49 8.94
C TYR A 141 -3.51 -9.98 9.23
N LEU A 142 -3.93 -9.16 8.25
CA LEU A 142 -4.15 -7.73 8.49
C LEU A 142 -5.15 -7.47 9.63
N ALA A 143 -6.12 -8.38 9.79
CA ALA A 143 -7.12 -8.34 10.85
C ALA A 143 -6.59 -8.75 12.24
N LEU A 144 -5.31 -9.14 12.38
CA LEU A 144 -4.69 -9.41 13.68
C LEU A 144 -4.19 -8.12 14.37
N ASP A 145 -4.08 -7.02 13.62
CA ASP A 145 -3.71 -5.72 14.15
C ASP A 145 -4.97 -4.86 14.39
N ASN A 146 -5.34 -4.70 15.67
CA ASN A 146 -6.51 -3.93 16.08
C ASN A 146 -6.49 -2.48 15.58
N LYS A 147 -5.32 -1.84 15.51
CA LYS A 147 -5.20 -0.47 14.97
C LYS A 147 -5.47 -0.46 13.47
N MET A 148 -5.05 -1.51 12.77
CA MET A 148 -5.33 -1.68 11.34
C MET A 148 -6.82 -1.92 11.09
N ILE A 149 -7.49 -2.77 11.88
CA ILE A 149 -8.95 -3.00 11.79
C ILE A 149 -9.72 -1.68 11.93
N VAL A 150 -9.40 -0.88 12.96
CA VAL A 150 -10.01 0.43 13.20
C VAL A 150 -9.84 1.35 12.00
N GLU A 151 -8.67 1.34 11.39
CA GLU A 151 -8.35 2.19 10.25
C GLU A 151 -9.01 1.71 8.94
N MET A 152 -9.16 0.40 8.76
CA MET A 152 -9.96 -0.20 7.69
C MET A 152 -11.43 0.17 7.86
N LEU A 153 -12.00 0.02 9.06
CA LEU A 153 -13.36 0.46 9.38
C LEU A 153 -13.58 1.94 9.06
N ARG A 154 -12.63 2.81 9.45
CA ARG A 154 -12.65 4.24 9.14
C ARG A 154 -12.70 4.51 7.64
N THR A 155 -11.82 3.82 6.90
CA THR A 155 -11.72 3.96 5.44
C THR A 155 -13.00 3.50 4.75
N GLU A 156 -13.56 2.37 5.19
CA GLU A 156 -14.77 1.79 4.62
C GLU A 156 -16.03 2.61 4.94
N ILE A 157 -16.16 3.16 6.15
CA ILE A 157 -17.26 4.09 6.49
C ILE A 157 -17.20 5.36 5.63
N ALA A 158 -16.00 5.95 5.47
CA ALA A 158 -15.80 7.10 4.59
C ALA A 158 -16.16 6.76 3.12
N TYR A 159 -15.75 5.58 2.65
CA TYR A 159 -16.05 5.10 1.32
C TYR A 159 -17.56 4.88 1.10
N LEU A 160 -18.25 4.25 2.05
CA LEU A 160 -19.70 4.09 2.03
C LEU A 160 -20.40 5.45 1.95
N SER A 161 -20.06 6.40 2.81
CA SER A 161 -20.71 7.71 2.82
C SER A 161 -20.58 8.44 1.48
N SER A 162 -19.41 8.36 0.83
CA SER A 162 -19.13 9.06 -0.42
C SER A 162 -19.65 8.34 -1.66
N ARG A 163 -19.70 7.00 -1.67
CA ARG A 163 -20.02 6.18 -2.84
C ARG A 163 -21.37 5.46 -2.79
N TRP A 164 -22.05 5.44 -1.65
CA TRP A 164 -23.37 4.83 -1.57
C TRP A 164 -24.38 5.56 -2.46
N ARG A 165 -24.94 4.84 -3.43
CA ARG A 165 -26.00 5.35 -4.33
C ARG A 165 -27.27 4.49 -4.31
N ILE A 166 -27.28 3.46 -3.49
CA ILE A 166 -28.39 2.51 -3.37
C ILE A 166 -29.50 3.13 -2.49
N THR A 167 -30.73 2.63 -2.62
CA THR A 167 -31.86 3.03 -1.77
C THR A 167 -31.76 2.37 -0.40
N GLY A 168 -32.15 3.10 0.66
CA GLY A 168 -31.88 2.70 2.04
C GLY A 168 -30.47 3.11 2.50
N ARG A 169 -30.28 3.18 3.81
CA ARG A 169 -28.99 3.52 4.42
C ARG A 169 -28.03 2.32 4.36
N PRO A 170 -26.71 2.54 4.20
CA PRO A 170 -25.73 1.48 4.39
C PRO A 170 -25.66 1.10 5.87
N THR A 171 -25.68 -0.21 6.15
CA THR A 171 -25.68 -0.75 7.51
C THR A 171 -24.54 -1.75 7.67
N VAL A 172 -23.52 -1.35 8.44
CA VAL A 172 -22.31 -2.12 8.70
C VAL A 172 -22.52 -2.95 9.98
N THR A 173 -22.33 -4.26 9.90
CA THR A 173 -22.31 -5.16 11.06
C THR A 173 -20.88 -5.39 11.51
N PHE A 174 -20.52 -4.90 12.70
CA PHE A 174 -19.15 -4.92 13.22
C PHE A 174 -19.07 -5.78 14.50
N PRO A 175 -18.69 -7.07 14.39
CA PRO A 175 -18.52 -7.92 15.56
C PRO A 175 -17.23 -7.60 16.31
N ILE A 176 -17.28 -7.64 17.64
CA ILE A 176 -16.14 -7.57 18.54
C ILE A 176 -15.80 -8.99 18.98
N SER A 177 -14.58 -9.43 18.64
CA SER A 177 -14.04 -10.75 18.94
C SER A 177 -13.02 -10.71 20.07
N GLN A 178 -12.65 -11.89 20.56
CA GLN A 178 -11.61 -12.05 21.60
C GLN A 178 -10.26 -11.42 21.22
N SER A 179 -9.90 -11.42 19.93
CA SER A 179 -8.66 -10.81 19.42
C SER A 179 -8.63 -9.27 19.55
N MET A 180 -9.79 -8.64 19.76
CA MET A 180 -9.92 -7.19 19.95
C MET A 180 -9.84 -6.74 21.41
N LEU A 181 -9.51 -7.66 22.32
CA LEU A 181 -9.27 -7.40 23.74
C LEU A 181 -7.79 -7.11 24.02
N THR A 182 -7.50 -6.70 25.25
CA THR A 182 -6.12 -6.59 25.78
C THR A 182 -5.46 -7.96 25.88
N GLU A 183 -4.12 -8.01 25.98
CA GLU A 183 -3.33 -9.27 26.03
C GLU A 183 -3.72 -10.15 27.23
N ASP A 184 -4.19 -9.56 28.32
CA ASP A 184 -4.69 -10.23 29.52
C ASP A 184 -6.21 -10.53 29.47
N HIS A 185 -6.90 -10.16 28.38
CA HIS A 185 -8.33 -10.30 28.16
C HIS A 185 -9.21 -9.66 29.24
N THR A 186 -8.68 -8.67 29.98
CA THR A 186 -9.41 -8.00 31.07
C THR A 186 -10.22 -6.80 30.59
N ASP A 187 -9.83 -6.19 29.48
CA ASP A 187 -10.51 -5.05 28.86
C ASP A 187 -10.42 -5.06 27.33
N LEU A 188 -11.13 -4.13 26.68
CA LEU A 188 -11.04 -3.89 25.24
C LEU A 188 -9.71 -3.24 24.88
N ASP A 189 -9.17 -3.58 23.71
CA ASP A 189 -8.01 -2.88 23.17
C ASP A 189 -8.29 -1.35 23.13
N PRO A 190 -7.37 -0.50 23.64
CA PRO A 190 -7.61 0.94 23.72
C PRO A 190 -7.97 1.61 22.39
N ALA A 191 -7.42 1.13 21.27
CA ALA A 191 -7.73 1.66 19.94
C ALA A 191 -9.16 1.30 19.50
N VAL A 192 -9.61 0.08 19.85
CA VAL A 192 -10.97 -0.39 19.59
C VAL A 192 -11.96 0.38 20.46
N LEU A 193 -11.70 0.47 21.77
CA LEU A 193 -12.56 1.20 22.72
C LEU A 193 -12.73 2.67 22.33
N ALA A 194 -11.63 3.37 21.99
CA ALA A 194 -11.68 4.77 21.54
C ALA A 194 -12.50 4.93 20.26
N THR A 195 -12.43 3.94 19.36
CA THR A 195 -13.20 3.93 18.11
C THR A 195 -14.69 3.73 18.35
N LEU A 196 -15.06 2.80 19.22
CA LEU A 196 -16.46 2.55 19.55
C LEU A 196 -17.11 3.77 20.21
N LYS A 197 -16.42 4.42 21.14
CA LYS A 197 -16.88 5.70 21.73
C LYS A 197 -17.06 6.78 20.67
N LYS A 198 -16.09 6.92 19.76
CA LYS A 198 -16.18 7.91 18.68
C LYS A 198 -17.31 7.61 17.68
N LEU A 199 -17.68 6.34 17.48
CA LEU A 199 -18.83 5.98 16.67
C LEU A 199 -20.16 6.43 17.31
N GLN A 200 -20.25 6.37 18.65
CA GLN A 200 -21.40 6.86 19.42
C GLN A 200 -21.55 8.39 19.34
N ASP A 201 -20.46 9.14 19.13
CA ASP A 201 -20.50 10.61 18.93
C ASP A 201 -21.22 11.02 17.62
N GLY A 202 -21.53 10.07 16.73
CA GLY A 202 -22.28 10.30 15.49
C GLY A 202 -21.44 10.79 14.30
N TYR A 203 -20.11 10.83 14.43
CA TYR A 203 -19.21 11.18 13.34
C TYR A 203 -17.89 10.40 13.38
N PHE A 204 -17.61 9.65 12.31
CA PHE A 204 -16.41 8.85 12.21
C PHE A 204 -15.86 8.81 10.78
N GLY A 205 -14.54 8.93 10.64
CA GLY A 205 -13.87 8.85 9.34
C GLY A 205 -14.27 9.93 8.32
N GLY A 206 -14.80 11.07 8.76
CA GLY A 206 -15.31 12.09 7.83
C GLY A 206 -16.75 11.84 7.36
N ALA A 207 -17.45 10.89 7.97
CA ALA A 207 -18.82 10.52 7.66
C ALA A 207 -19.71 10.61 8.91
N ARG A 208 -20.99 10.94 8.71
CA ARG A 208 -22.01 10.82 9.76
C ARG A 208 -22.31 9.35 10.01
N THR A 209 -22.28 8.97 11.28
CA THR A 209 -22.55 7.61 11.72
C THR A 209 -23.75 7.56 12.66
N GLN A 210 -24.44 6.42 12.67
CA GLN A 210 -25.48 6.14 13.65
C GLN A 210 -25.23 4.73 14.20
N THR A 211 -24.92 4.63 15.49
CA THR A 211 -24.83 3.35 16.19
C THR A 211 -26.18 2.94 16.75
N GLY A 212 -26.47 1.65 16.79
CA GLY A 212 -27.75 1.12 17.27
C GLY A 212 -27.85 -0.38 17.07
N LYS A 213 -28.99 -0.96 17.49
CA LYS A 213 -29.24 -2.39 17.36
C LYS A 213 -29.49 -2.78 15.92
N LEU A 214 -29.18 -4.03 15.57
CA LEU A 214 -29.32 -4.49 14.19
C LEU A 214 -30.80 -4.49 13.75
N SER A 215 -31.68 -4.86 14.68
CA SER A 215 -33.14 -4.89 14.49
C SER A 215 -33.76 -3.50 14.27
N GLU A 216 -33.23 -2.46 14.93
CA GLU A 216 -33.69 -1.08 14.79
C GLU A 216 -33.45 -0.51 13.39
N PHE A 217 -32.39 -0.97 12.71
CA PHE A 217 -32.02 -0.47 11.40
C PHE A 217 -32.82 -1.06 10.24
N LEU A 218 -33.43 -2.25 10.41
CA LEU A 218 -34.14 -2.99 9.36
C LEU A 218 -35.06 -2.15 8.46
N THR A 219 -35.81 -1.20 9.04
CA THR A 219 -36.78 -0.37 8.32
C THR A 219 -36.14 0.73 7.47
N THR A 220 -34.91 1.12 7.78
CA THR A 220 -34.20 2.25 7.15
C THR A 220 -33.03 1.80 6.26
N SER A 221 -32.56 0.57 6.45
CA SER A 221 -31.45 -0.03 5.74
C SER A 221 -31.78 -0.41 4.30
N CYS A 222 -30.75 -0.57 3.47
CA CYS A 222 -30.89 -1.25 2.20
C CYS A 222 -31.13 -2.75 2.41
N CYS A 223 -32.16 -3.29 1.75
CA CYS A 223 -32.48 -4.70 1.74
C CYS A 223 -32.48 -5.25 0.31
N ALA A 224 -31.89 -6.44 0.11
CA ALA A 224 -31.83 -7.14 -1.17
C ALA A 224 -32.46 -8.53 -1.06
N HIS A 225 -33.29 -8.92 -2.02
CA HIS A 225 -33.93 -10.23 -2.04
C HIS A 225 -33.17 -11.18 -2.99
N LEU A 226 -32.73 -12.34 -2.51
CA LEU A 226 -31.98 -13.34 -3.30
C LEU A 226 -32.89 -14.52 -3.68
N SER A 227 -33.85 -14.27 -4.57
CA SER A 227 -34.89 -15.25 -4.93
C SER A 227 -34.39 -16.48 -5.71
N PHE A 228 -33.18 -16.44 -6.26
CA PHE A 228 -32.61 -17.57 -6.99
C PHE A 228 -32.26 -18.78 -6.09
N LEU A 229 -32.34 -18.63 -4.77
CA LEU A 229 -32.16 -19.71 -3.79
C LEU A 229 -33.49 -20.33 -3.31
N ASP A 230 -34.63 -19.81 -3.77
CA ASP A 230 -35.98 -20.27 -3.37
C ASP A 230 -36.41 -21.56 -4.10
N GLY A 231 -35.56 -22.09 -4.99
CA GLY A 231 -35.81 -23.32 -5.73
C GLY A 231 -35.73 -24.56 -4.86
N LYS A 232 -36.89 -25.07 -4.42
CA LYS A 232 -37.04 -26.48 -4.04
C LYS A 232 -36.67 -27.35 -5.24
N GLY A 233 -35.84 -28.36 -5.02
CA GLY A 233 -35.57 -29.41 -6.00
C GLY A 233 -36.89 -29.90 -6.60
N SER A 234 -36.93 -29.94 -7.93
CA SER A 234 -37.99 -30.58 -8.70
C SER A 234 -37.97 -32.07 -8.36
N ARG A 235 -38.60 -32.48 -7.25
CA ARG A 235 -39.03 -33.85 -6.99
C ARG A 235 -40.13 -34.16 -8.00
N GLY A 236 -39.69 -34.55 -9.19
CA GLY A 236 -40.56 -35.13 -10.21
C GLY A 236 -41.11 -36.45 -9.68
N MET A 237 -42.44 -36.51 -9.65
CA MET A 237 -43.25 -37.69 -9.46
C MET A 237 -42.73 -38.87 -10.29
N GLY A 238 -42.45 -40.01 -9.64
CA GLY A 238 -41.95 -41.22 -10.28
C GLY A 238 -41.53 -42.27 -9.26
N GLN A 239 -42.50 -42.82 -8.53
CA GLN A 239 -42.35 -44.05 -7.75
C GLN A 239 -42.01 -45.20 -8.71
N HIS A 240 -40.92 -45.92 -8.46
CA HIS A 240 -40.89 -47.36 -8.69
C HIS A 240 -39.92 -48.00 -7.68
N TYR A 241 -40.47 -48.95 -6.93
CA TYR A 241 -39.83 -49.79 -5.92
C TYR A 241 -38.78 -50.68 -6.57
N GLU A 242 -37.60 -50.82 -5.94
CA GLU A 242 -36.96 -52.12 -5.70
C GLU A 242 -36.16 -52.05 -4.39
N GLU A 243 -36.54 -52.93 -3.46
CA GLU A 243 -35.80 -53.30 -2.25
C GLU A 243 -34.49 -53.98 -2.63
N ASN A 244 -33.42 -53.75 -1.87
CA ASN A 244 -32.48 -54.79 -1.46
C ASN A 244 -31.61 -54.30 -0.29
N ASP A 245 -31.61 -55.12 0.76
CA ASP A 245 -30.84 -55.00 1.99
C ASP A 245 -29.33 -55.14 1.76
N ALA A 246 -28.54 -54.37 2.52
CA ALA A 246 -27.23 -54.78 3.00
C ALA A 246 -26.82 -53.90 4.20
N ASP A 247 -26.65 -54.55 5.35
CA ASP A 247 -26.06 -54.01 6.57
C ASP A 247 -24.61 -53.53 6.32
N ASP A 248 -24.27 -52.33 6.81
CA ASP A 248 -22.90 -51.95 7.16
C ASP A 248 -22.92 -50.89 8.28
N ASP A 249 -22.42 -51.27 9.45
CA ASP A 249 -22.16 -50.39 10.59
C ASP A 249 -20.93 -49.51 10.27
N GLY A 250 -21.13 -48.20 10.13
CA GLY A 250 -20.06 -47.27 9.77
C GLY A 250 -20.26 -45.87 10.34
N ASP A 251 -19.35 -45.50 11.23
CA ASP A 251 -19.20 -44.26 12.01
C ASP A 251 -19.45 -42.95 11.22
N GLY A 252 -20.12 -42.00 11.88
CA GLY A 252 -20.60 -40.74 11.27
C GLY A 252 -19.47 -39.74 10.99
N TYR A 253 -19.13 -39.55 9.71
CA TYR A 253 -18.18 -38.54 9.24
C TYR A 253 -18.86 -37.46 8.37
N VAL A 254 -18.53 -36.21 8.70
CA VAL A 254 -19.05 -34.95 8.14
C VAL A 254 -18.44 -34.68 6.76
N HIS A 255 -19.27 -34.32 5.78
CA HIS A 255 -18.90 -34.15 4.36
C HIS A 255 -18.08 -32.85 4.14
N GLU A 256 -16.88 -33.00 3.57
CA GLU A 256 -15.97 -31.94 3.14
C GLU A 256 -16.30 -31.50 1.70
N LEU A 257 -16.69 -30.23 1.53
CA LEU A 257 -17.00 -29.56 0.26
C LEU A 257 -15.90 -29.72 -0.81
N ARG A 258 -16.11 -30.61 -1.79
CA ARG A 258 -15.33 -30.75 -3.03
C ARG A 258 -16.03 -30.01 -4.20
N CYS A 259 -15.24 -29.35 -5.06
CA CYS A 259 -15.70 -28.59 -6.23
C CYS A 259 -16.49 -29.37 -7.30
N ASP A 260 -16.62 -30.69 -7.19
CA ASP A 260 -17.43 -31.49 -8.12
C ASP A 260 -18.84 -31.82 -7.58
N ASP A 261 -19.10 -31.61 -6.27
CA ASP A 261 -20.37 -31.95 -5.58
C ASP A 261 -21.01 -30.79 -4.75
N GLU A 262 -20.51 -29.54 -4.85
CA GLU A 262 -20.96 -28.36 -4.06
C GLU A 262 -22.44 -27.93 -4.22
N ALA A 263 -23.23 -28.68 -5.00
CA ALA A 263 -24.65 -28.38 -5.18
C ALA A 263 -25.43 -28.56 -3.87
N ASP A 264 -25.12 -29.61 -3.12
CA ASP A 264 -25.91 -30.01 -1.95
C ASP A 264 -25.39 -29.35 -0.67
N ASP A 265 -24.08 -29.29 -0.45
CA ASP A 265 -23.47 -28.84 0.82
C ASP A 265 -23.77 -27.40 1.26
N LEU A 266 -23.72 -26.38 0.39
CA LEU A 266 -24.10 -25.01 0.81
C LEU A 266 -25.63 -24.87 0.94
N ALA A 267 -26.43 -25.70 0.24
CA ALA A 267 -27.88 -25.74 0.46
C ALA A 267 -28.17 -26.40 1.80
N GLN A 268 -27.55 -27.55 2.10
CA GLN A 268 -27.57 -28.23 3.39
C GLN A 268 -27.05 -27.33 4.51
N TYR A 269 -25.98 -26.57 4.32
CA TYR A 269 -25.48 -25.60 5.31
C TYR A 269 -26.52 -24.51 5.61
N LEU A 270 -27.13 -23.93 4.56
CA LEU A 270 -28.22 -22.96 4.75
C LEU A 270 -29.44 -23.63 5.41
N ASP A 271 -29.77 -24.87 5.05
CA ASP A 271 -30.86 -25.63 5.65
C ASP A 271 -30.58 -25.99 7.11
N HIS A 272 -29.35 -26.34 7.47
CA HIS A 272 -28.91 -26.54 8.86
C HIS A 272 -29.01 -25.24 9.67
N LEU A 273 -28.51 -24.14 9.11
CA LEU A 273 -28.55 -22.82 9.73
C LEU A 273 -30.02 -22.36 9.96
N LEU A 274 -30.92 -22.70 9.03
CA LEU A 274 -32.36 -22.46 9.15
C LEU A 274 -33.07 -23.46 10.06
N ALA A 275 -32.63 -24.72 10.16
CA ALA A 275 -33.28 -25.78 10.96
C ALA A 275 -32.96 -25.70 12.46
N HIS A 276 -31.80 -25.17 12.85
CA HIS A 276 -31.42 -24.96 14.25
C HIS A 276 -32.07 -23.73 14.91
N SER A 277 -33.01 -23.06 14.23
CA SER A 277 -33.75 -21.88 14.70
C SER A 277 -34.89 -22.16 15.70
N ALA A 278 -35.18 -23.42 16.03
CA ALA A 278 -36.15 -23.77 17.08
C ALA A 278 -35.43 -24.09 18.41
N PRO A 279 -35.63 -23.29 19.49
CA PRO A 279 -34.85 -23.45 20.71
C PRO A 279 -35.24 -24.73 21.46
N LYS A 280 -34.30 -25.68 21.56
CA LYS A 280 -34.35 -26.75 22.58
C LYS A 280 -33.49 -26.32 23.77
N LYS A 281 -34.12 -26.15 24.93
CA LYS A 281 -33.43 -26.02 26.22
C LYS A 281 -32.78 -27.37 26.56
N THR A 282 -31.46 -27.41 26.73
CA THR A 282 -30.81 -28.52 27.47
C THR A 282 -29.53 -28.06 28.18
N LYS A 283 -29.29 -28.72 29.32
CA LYS A 283 -28.44 -28.35 30.46
C LYS A 283 -26.93 -28.46 30.18
N HIS A 284 -26.15 -27.80 31.04
CA HIS A 284 -24.68 -27.81 31.14
C HIS A 284 -24.02 -29.18 30.97
N GLN A 285 -22.95 -29.20 30.16
CA GLN A 285 -21.79 -30.07 30.35
C GLN A 285 -20.50 -29.30 30.00
N VAL A 286 -19.45 -29.57 30.77
CA VAL A 286 -18.15 -28.91 30.79
C VAL A 286 -17.20 -29.53 29.76
N GLY A 287 -16.44 -28.67 29.07
CA GLY A 287 -15.15 -29.00 28.44
C GLY A 287 -15.18 -29.55 27.01
N GLY A 288 -14.43 -28.92 26.10
CA GLY A 288 -14.20 -29.47 24.77
C GLY A 288 -13.70 -28.47 23.72
N LEU A 289 -12.49 -27.94 23.94
CA LEU A 289 -11.70 -27.26 22.90
C LEU A 289 -11.20 -28.34 21.92
N GLY A 290 -11.78 -28.41 20.72
CA GLY A 290 -11.37 -29.38 19.72
C GLY A 290 -12.50 -29.80 18.79
N ARG A 291 -12.83 -28.93 17.84
CA ARG A 291 -13.48 -29.28 16.57
C ARG A 291 -13.34 -28.06 15.65
N PHE A 292 -13.19 -28.31 14.36
CA PHE A 292 -12.93 -27.36 13.27
C PHE A 292 -11.45 -27.09 12.96
N LYS A 293 -10.74 -28.18 12.67
CA LYS A 293 -9.47 -28.19 11.95
C LYS A 293 -9.49 -29.31 10.91
N ALA A 294 -10.23 -29.10 9.82
CA ALA A 294 -10.20 -29.86 8.56
C ALA A 294 -11.24 -29.27 7.61
N VAL A 295 -10.82 -28.57 6.54
CA VAL A 295 -11.32 -28.63 5.14
C VAL A 295 -10.29 -27.91 4.27
N ALA A 296 -9.16 -28.57 4.04
CA ALA A 296 -8.13 -28.10 3.13
C ALA A 296 -7.37 -29.30 2.56
N THR A 297 -7.79 -29.80 1.40
CA THR A 297 -6.93 -30.38 0.35
C THR A 297 -7.77 -31.01 -0.76
N LYS A 298 -7.88 -30.36 -1.93
CA LYS A 298 -7.71 -31.04 -3.24
C LYS A 298 -7.63 -30.05 -4.42
N THR A 299 -6.43 -29.58 -4.79
CA THR A 299 -6.08 -29.46 -6.22
C THR A 299 -4.56 -29.35 -6.40
N LYS A 300 -3.93 -30.50 -6.56
CA LYS A 300 -2.71 -30.71 -7.35
C LYS A 300 -3.13 -31.86 -8.27
N GLU A 301 -3.16 -31.70 -9.58
CA GLU A 301 -2.00 -31.80 -10.46
C GLU A 301 -2.32 -31.18 -11.83
N MET A 302 -1.44 -30.31 -12.33
CA MET A 302 -0.94 -30.39 -13.71
C MET A 302 0.27 -29.45 -13.82
N VAL A 303 1.45 -29.98 -13.50
CA VAL A 303 2.72 -29.38 -13.91
C VAL A 303 3.27 -30.27 -14.99
N SER A 304 3.55 -29.71 -16.16
CA SER A 304 4.82 -29.95 -16.85
C SER A 304 4.79 -29.25 -18.19
N LEU A 305 5.68 -28.27 -18.35
CA LEU A 305 6.65 -28.20 -19.45
C LEU A 305 7.22 -26.78 -19.52
N MET A 306 8.44 -26.61 -19.03
CA MET A 306 9.51 -25.83 -19.69
C MET A 306 10.64 -25.58 -18.68
N ASN A 307 11.44 -26.62 -18.49
CA ASN A 307 12.87 -26.42 -18.28
C ASN A 307 13.49 -26.20 -19.67
N LYS A 308 14.08 -25.03 -19.90
CA LYS A 308 15.35 -24.84 -20.63
C LYS A 308 15.63 -23.34 -20.82
N ALA A 309 16.65 -22.85 -20.14
CA ALA A 309 17.87 -22.26 -20.74
C ALA A 309 18.53 -21.31 -19.74
N GLN A 310 19.62 -21.80 -19.15
CA GLN A 310 20.71 -20.96 -18.68
C GLN A 310 21.43 -20.42 -19.91
N ASP A 311 21.61 -19.10 -19.95
CA ASP A 311 22.89 -18.43 -20.09
C ASP A 311 22.59 -16.95 -20.34
N LEU A 312 23.23 -16.07 -19.57
CA LEU A 312 23.89 -14.85 -20.06
C LEU A 312 24.33 -14.00 -18.87
N ASN A 313 25.61 -13.69 -18.92
CA ASN A 313 26.49 -13.21 -17.86
C ASN A 313 26.72 -11.70 -18.06
N ILE A 314 26.22 -10.81 -17.18
CA ILE A 314 26.55 -9.36 -17.24
C ILE A 314 26.64 -8.73 -15.83
N HIS A 315 27.69 -7.91 -15.65
CA HIS A 315 28.14 -7.22 -14.44
C HIS A 315 27.59 -5.80 -14.27
N ASN A 316 27.20 -5.43 -13.04
CA ASN A 316 27.59 -4.22 -12.27
C ASN A 316 26.58 -3.95 -11.13
N VAL A 317 27.05 -4.07 -9.89
CA VAL A 317 26.25 -4.28 -8.65
C VAL A 317 26.14 -3.03 -7.75
N ASN A 318 26.72 -1.88 -8.11
CA ASN A 318 26.98 -0.82 -7.12
C ASN A 318 26.21 0.50 -7.32
N MET A 319 24.88 0.48 -7.43
CA MET A 319 24.09 1.74 -7.30
C MET A 319 22.69 1.61 -6.68
N TYR A 320 22.34 0.43 -6.18
CA TYR A 320 21.15 0.22 -5.35
C TYR A 320 21.63 -0.46 -4.07
N LEU A 321 20.96 -0.21 -2.94
CA LEU A 321 21.07 -1.10 -1.78
C LEU A 321 21.01 -2.54 -2.33
N PRO A 322 22.03 -3.38 -2.10
CA PRO A 322 22.13 -4.66 -2.79
C PRO A 322 20.80 -5.41 -2.73
N SER A 323 20.32 -5.99 -3.84
CA SER A 323 19.22 -6.97 -3.77
C SER A 323 19.53 -8.13 -2.81
N LYS A 324 20.81 -8.25 -2.39
CA LYS A 324 21.28 -9.10 -1.29
C LYS A 324 20.68 -8.75 0.08
N LEU A 325 20.28 -7.51 0.36
CA LEU A 325 19.69 -7.13 1.66
C LEU A 325 18.27 -7.67 1.84
N PHE A 326 17.56 -7.88 0.72
CA PHE A 326 16.26 -8.53 0.73
C PHE A 326 16.39 -10.05 0.54
N ARG A 327 17.58 -10.65 0.40
CA ARG A 327 17.64 -12.13 0.32
C ARG A 327 16.98 -12.73 1.55
N SER A 328 16.20 -13.78 1.35
CA SER A 328 15.91 -14.72 2.43
C SER A 328 17.24 -15.12 3.04
N ARG A 329 17.45 -14.82 4.33
CA ARG A 329 18.60 -15.33 5.08
C ARG A 329 18.71 -16.84 4.80
N GLN A 330 19.93 -17.35 4.60
CA GLN A 330 20.09 -18.80 4.69
C GLN A 330 19.71 -19.20 6.12
N PRO A 331 18.81 -20.18 6.32
CA PRO A 331 18.33 -20.55 7.64
C PRO A 331 19.55 -20.87 8.52
N SER A 332 19.79 -20.01 9.51
CA SER A 332 20.90 -20.18 10.45
C SER A 332 20.28 -20.61 11.77
N LEU A 333 20.30 -21.92 12.00
CA LEU A 333 19.78 -22.52 13.23
C LEU A 333 20.65 -22.06 14.39
N ASN A 334 20.11 -21.26 15.32
CA ASN A 334 20.81 -20.85 16.54
C ASN A 334 20.52 -21.88 17.64
N LEU A 335 21.18 -23.03 17.57
CA LEU A 335 21.05 -24.07 18.58
C LEU A 335 22.00 -23.78 19.75
N ASN A 336 21.50 -23.18 20.82
CA ASN A 336 22.22 -23.09 22.09
C ASN A 336 22.25 -24.48 22.74
N LEU A 337 23.31 -25.27 22.47
CA LEU A 337 23.61 -26.50 23.20
C LEU A 337 24.40 -26.14 24.48
N PRO A 338 24.08 -26.72 25.65
CA PRO A 338 24.84 -26.49 26.87
C PRO A 338 26.23 -27.14 26.78
N GLU A 339 27.29 -26.32 26.82
CA GLU A 339 28.69 -26.77 26.80
C GLU A 339 29.06 -27.53 28.08
N THR A 340 29.53 -28.77 27.94
CA THR A 340 30.26 -29.48 28.98
C THR A 340 31.73 -29.09 28.95
N SER A 341 32.20 -28.57 30.09
CA SER A 341 33.57 -28.15 30.40
C SER A 341 34.63 -29.24 30.21
N THR A 342 35.72 -28.90 29.51
CA THR A 342 37.11 -29.25 29.91
C THR A 342 38.11 -28.34 29.20
N SER A 343 38.93 -27.67 30.00
CA SER A 343 40.02 -26.77 29.65
C SER A 343 41.30 -27.50 29.21
N GLN A 344 42.00 -26.96 28.21
CA GLN A 344 43.47 -26.95 28.13
C GLN A 344 43.97 -25.91 27.11
N GLU A 345 45.06 -25.21 27.49
CA GLU A 345 45.69 -24.05 26.86
C GLU A 345 46.52 -24.41 25.61
N ALA A 346 46.55 -23.53 24.58
CA ALA A 346 47.78 -22.98 23.96
C ALA A 346 47.52 -22.19 22.64
N GLN A 347 47.92 -20.92 22.66
CA GLN A 347 48.60 -20.10 21.62
C GLN A 347 48.07 -20.02 20.17
N SER A 348 47.63 -18.79 19.85
CA SER A 348 47.61 -18.07 18.57
C SER A 348 48.22 -18.74 17.33
N TYR A 349 47.40 -18.99 16.30
CA TYR A 349 47.71 -18.69 14.88
C TYR A 349 46.41 -18.47 14.09
N ASP A 350 46.52 -17.56 13.12
CA ASP A 350 45.54 -17.01 12.20
C ASP A 350 44.82 -18.11 11.36
N VAL A 351 43.51 -18.29 11.53
CA VAL A 351 42.66 -19.08 10.63
C VAL A 351 41.29 -18.43 10.48
N SER A 352 40.92 -18.14 9.24
CA SER A 352 39.59 -17.69 8.82
C SER A 352 38.52 -18.70 9.26
N MET A 353 37.75 -18.34 10.29
CA MET A 353 36.58 -19.12 10.73
C MET A 353 35.40 -18.85 9.81
N ALA A 354 35.17 -19.74 8.85
CA ALA A 354 33.86 -19.91 8.27
C ALA A 354 32.93 -20.46 9.37
N PHE A 355 31.86 -19.74 9.69
CA PHE A 355 30.78 -20.27 10.52
C PHE A 355 30.13 -21.44 9.76
N GLU A 356 30.51 -22.68 10.08
CA GLU A 356 29.86 -23.88 9.57
C GLU A 356 28.43 -23.98 10.13
N SER A 357 27.48 -23.96 9.20
CA SER A 357 26.04 -24.06 9.41
C SER A 357 25.65 -25.35 10.15
N GLY A 358 24.95 -25.24 11.29
CA GLY A 358 24.43 -26.36 12.09
C GLY A 358 23.24 -27.12 11.48
N ILE A 359 23.23 -27.35 10.16
CA ILE A 359 22.19 -28.13 9.47
C ILE A 359 22.57 -29.61 9.55
N PRO A 360 21.70 -30.51 10.06
CA PRO A 360 21.99 -31.95 10.09
C PRO A 360 22.26 -32.51 8.70
N THR A 361 23.41 -33.16 8.52
CA THR A 361 23.79 -33.83 7.27
C THR A 361 23.88 -35.34 7.46
N ASP A 362 23.50 -36.10 6.44
CA ASP A 362 23.71 -37.55 6.40
C ASP A 362 25.17 -37.91 6.09
N ALA A 363 25.48 -39.21 6.08
CA ALA A 363 26.82 -39.73 5.80
C ALA A 363 27.38 -39.37 4.40
N SER A 364 26.56 -38.82 3.50
CA SER A 364 26.95 -38.36 2.17
C SER A 364 27.20 -36.85 2.09
N GLY A 365 26.99 -36.12 3.19
CA GLY A 365 27.05 -34.66 3.25
C GLY A 365 25.79 -33.97 2.71
N ALA A 366 24.72 -34.71 2.41
CA ALA A 366 23.43 -34.16 2.02
C ALA A 366 22.58 -33.85 3.25
N VAL A 367 21.60 -32.95 3.13
CA VAL A 367 20.71 -32.57 4.24
C VAL A 367 19.91 -33.79 4.74
N ASP A 368 20.04 -34.12 6.02
CA ASP A 368 19.24 -35.18 6.66
C ASP A 368 17.86 -34.64 7.04
N TYR A 369 16.90 -34.84 6.14
CA TYR A 369 15.52 -34.41 6.34
C TYR A 369 14.83 -35.10 7.53
N LYS A 370 15.22 -36.33 7.91
CA LYS A 370 14.62 -37.00 9.06
C LYS A 370 15.13 -36.38 10.36
N ALA A 371 16.42 -36.08 10.43
CA ALA A 371 17.00 -35.34 11.54
C ALA A 371 16.41 -33.92 11.66
N LEU A 372 16.17 -33.23 10.54
CA LEU A 372 15.47 -31.94 10.54
C LEU A 372 14.04 -32.02 11.07
N VAL A 373 13.27 -33.05 10.70
CA VAL A 373 11.92 -33.27 11.24
C VAL A 373 11.96 -33.56 12.74
N GLN A 374 12.97 -34.30 13.21
CA GLN A 374 13.18 -34.51 14.64
C GLN A 374 13.54 -33.20 15.36
N LEU A 375 14.42 -32.39 14.78
CA LEU A 375 14.76 -31.06 15.31
C LEU A 375 13.53 -30.14 15.37
N LEU A 376 12.65 -30.19 14.37
CA LEU A 376 11.39 -29.45 14.34
C LEU A 376 10.46 -29.87 15.49
N ARG A 377 10.49 -31.16 15.88
CA ARG A 377 9.74 -31.68 17.01
C ARG A 377 10.22 -31.11 18.35
N ASP A 378 11.54 -31.03 18.49
CA ASP A 378 12.19 -30.74 19.76
C ASP A 378 12.31 -29.23 20.02
N THR A 379 12.31 -28.43 18.95
CA THR A 379 12.50 -26.98 19.03
C THR A 379 11.21 -26.26 19.42
N LYS A 380 11.29 -25.40 20.44
CA LYS A 380 10.18 -24.55 20.89
C LYS A 380 10.19 -23.13 20.28
N ASN A 381 11.31 -22.73 19.70
CA ASN A 381 11.46 -21.41 19.09
C ASN A 381 10.75 -21.37 17.73
N LEU A 382 9.84 -20.40 17.54
CA LEU A 382 9.08 -20.27 16.30
C LEU A 382 9.97 -19.90 15.10
N GLN A 383 11.05 -19.15 15.32
CA GLN A 383 11.97 -18.78 14.24
C GLN A 383 12.69 -20.01 13.68
N ASP A 384 13.21 -20.86 14.57
CA ASP A 384 13.86 -22.11 14.17
C ASP A 384 12.87 -23.07 13.50
N GLN A 385 11.63 -23.16 14.00
CA GLN A 385 10.57 -23.93 13.33
C GLN A 385 10.30 -23.40 11.91
N ALA A 386 10.25 -22.08 11.73
CA ALA A 386 10.03 -21.45 10.43
C ALA A 386 11.20 -21.70 9.47
N ASP A 387 12.44 -21.61 9.97
CA ASP A 387 13.66 -21.84 9.22
C ASP A 387 13.74 -23.31 8.74
N ILE A 388 13.43 -24.28 9.61
CA ILE A 388 13.38 -25.70 9.25
C ILE A 388 12.29 -25.95 8.19
N LEU A 389 11.08 -25.43 8.41
CA LEU A 389 9.98 -25.58 7.45
C LEU A 389 10.28 -24.89 6.12
N TYR A 390 11.06 -23.80 6.11
CA TYR A 390 11.53 -23.15 4.90
C TYR A 390 12.46 -24.04 4.09
N ILE A 391 13.40 -24.75 4.74
CA ILE A 391 14.25 -25.75 4.09
C ILE A 391 13.38 -26.86 3.48
N LEU A 392 12.46 -27.43 4.26
CA LEU A 392 11.58 -28.51 3.79
C LEU A 392 10.69 -28.07 2.62
N PHE A 393 10.14 -26.86 2.69
CA PHE A 393 9.37 -26.25 1.62
C PHE A 393 10.19 -26.09 0.33
N LYS A 394 11.41 -25.58 0.43
CA LYS A 394 12.28 -25.30 -0.71
C LYS A 394 12.74 -26.59 -1.39
N ASP A 395 13.10 -27.61 -0.60
CA ASP A 395 13.75 -28.81 -1.12
C ASP A 395 12.77 -29.96 -1.44
N LYS A 396 11.67 -30.08 -0.68
CA LYS A 396 10.66 -31.16 -0.86
C LYS A 396 9.30 -30.66 -1.37
N GLY A 397 8.99 -29.38 -1.18
CA GLY A 397 7.71 -28.78 -1.55
C GLY A 397 6.63 -28.89 -0.47
N MET A 398 5.54 -28.12 -0.66
CA MET A 398 4.46 -27.96 0.34
C MET A 398 3.71 -29.24 0.71
N GLU A 399 3.59 -30.19 -0.21
CA GLU A 399 2.77 -31.41 -0.03
C GLU A 399 3.58 -32.59 0.52
N TRP A 400 4.85 -32.38 0.87
CA TRP A 400 5.68 -33.44 1.43
C TRP A 400 5.20 -33.79 2.84
N ASP A 401 4.92 -35.07 3.08
CA ASP A 401 4.49 -35.58 4.38
C ASP A 401 5.72 -35.81 5.29
N THR A 402 5.79 -35.03 6.37
CA THR A 402 6.87 -35.12 7.36
C THR A 402 6.70 -36.31 8.30
N GLN A 403 5.50 -36.88 8.39
CA GLN A 403 5.12 -37.93 9.35
C GLN A 403 5.32 -37.57 10.83
N LEU A 404 5.53 -36.27 11.15
CA LEU A 404 5.86 -35.79 12.49
C LEU A 404 4.81 -36.15 13.56
N TYR A 405 3.53 -36.03 13.21
CA TYR A 405 2.39 -36.40 14.07
C TYR A 405 1.59 -37.56 13.46
N GLY A 406 2.25 -38.42 12.68
CA GLY A 406 1.61 -39.46 11.87
C GLY A 406 1.33 -39.02 10.44
N LYS A 407 0.65 -39.88 9.68
CA LYS A 407 0.38 -39.69 8.24
C LYS A 407 -0.50 -38.46 8.01
N GLY A 408 -0.13 -37.60 7.07
CA GLY A 408 -0.85 -36.37 6.74
C GLY A 408 -0.28 -35.10 7.38
N SER A 409 0.85 -35.19 8.06
CA SER A 409 1.57 -34.02 8.62
C SER A 409 2.42 -33.35 7.53
N THR A 410 1.76 -32.78 6.53
CA THR A 410 2.44 -32.12 5.40
C THR A 410 3.15 -30.83 5.81
N VAL A 411 4.16 -30.40 5.04
CA VAL A 411 4.79 -29.07 5.22
C VAL A 411 3.73 -27.95 5.21
N ARG A 412 2.70 -28.06 4.36
CA ARG A 412 1.57 -27.12 4.33
C ARG A 412 0.82 -27.05 5.66
N SER A 413 0.45 -28.18 6.26
CA SER A 413 -0.30 -28.19 7.52
C SER A 413 0.54 -27.67 8.68
N LEU A 414 1.83 -28.02 8.72
CA LEU A 414 2.76 -27.49 9.74
C LEU A 414 2.98 -25.98 9.60
N LEU A 415 3.08 -25.47 8.36
CA LEU A 415 3.14 -24.02 8.11
C LEU A 415 1.84 -23.31 8.49
N ALA A 416 0.68 -23.91 8.25
CA ALA A 416 -0.61 -23.36 8.69
C ALA A 416 -0.68 -23.28 10.22
N ASP A 417 -0.21 -24.31 10.93
CA ASP A 417 -0.15 -24.32 12.39
C ASP A 417 0.82 -23.27 12.94
N LEU A 418 1.99 -23.12 12.29
CA LEU A 418 2.97 -22.11 12.66
C LEU A 418 2.46 -20.69 12.35
N TYR A 419 1.68 -20.52 11.28
CA TYR A 419 1.05 -19.26 10.92
C TYR A 419 0.09 -18.77 12.03
N GLU A 420 -0.77 -19.66 12.55
CA GLU A 420 -1.69 -19.32 13.65
C GLU A 420 -0.91 -18.94 14.91
N LYS A 421 0.08 -19.76 15.32
CA LYS A 421 0.93 -19.48 16.49
C LYS A 421 1.69 -18.15 16.37
N ALA A 422 2.26 -17.88 15.19
CA ALA A 422 2.96 -16.61 14.94
C ALA A 422 1.98 -15.44 14.95
N GLY A 423 0.73 -15.66 14.49
CA GLY A 423 -0.38 -14.73 14.56
C GLY A 423 -0.79 -14.35 15.98
N ASP A 424 -0.97 -15.34 16.85
CA ASP A 424 -1.32 -15.15 18.26
C ASP A 424 -0.28 -14.31 19.00
N LEU A 425 1.01 -14.59 18.74
CA LEU A 425 2.14 -13.83 19.28
C LEU A 425 2.48 -12.56 18.50
N LYS A 426 1.75 -12.25 17.42
CA LYS A 426 1.95 -11.07 16.56
C LYS A 426 3.40 -10.92 16.03
N HIS A 427 4.06 -12.03 15.72
CA HIS A 427 5.40 -12.02 15.08
C HIS A 427 5.31 -11.69 13.59
N TRP A 428 5.15 -10.41 13.26
CA TRP A 428 4.83 -9.94 11.90
C TRP A 428 5.80 -10.39 10.80
N GLY A 429 7.11 -10.40 11.09
CA GLY A 429 8.12 -10.88 10.13
C GLY A 429 7.93 -12.34 9.74
N LEU A 430 7.69 -13.20 10.74
CA LEU A 430 7.39 -14.62 10.52
C LEU A 430 6.06 -14.81 9.79
N ILE A 431 5.01 -14.08 10.20
CA ILE A 431 3.69 -14.14 9.56
C ILE A 431 3.79 -13.79 8.07
N ARG A 432 4.54 -12.75 7.70
CA ARG A 432 4.77 -12.36 6.29
C ARG A 432 5.49 -13.46 5.52
N MET A 433 6.55 -14.00 6.09
CA MET A 433 7.32 -15.09 5.47
C MET A 433 6.45 -16.33 5.22
N ILE A 434 5.75 -16.79 6.26
CA ILE A 434 4.87 -17.97 6.17
C ILE A 434 3.71 -17.71 5.20
N SER A 435 3.15 -16.49 5.18
CA SER A 435 2.13 -16.09 4.21
C SER A 435 2.61 -16.22 2.77
N GLY A 436 3.85 -15.82 2.51
CA GLY A 436 4.49 -15.95 1.20
C GLY A 436 4.71 -17.42 0.81
N MET A 437 5.15 -18.26 1.75
CA MET A 437 5.30 -19.72 1.52
C MET A 437 3.95 -20.38 1.21
N LEU A 438 2.90 -20.01 1.95
CA LEU A 438 1.54 -20.51 1.75
C LEU A 438 0.85 -19.89 0.52
N LYS A 439 1.50 -18.93 -0.17
CA LYS A 439 0.95 -18.14 -1.28
C LYS A 439 -0.38 -17.48 -0.92
N LYS A 440 -0.51 -16.98 0.31
CA LYS A 440 -1.69 -16.20 0.73
C LYS A 440 -1.75 -14.90 -0.07
N LYS A 441 -2.98 -14.49 -0.41
CA LYS A 441 -3.25 -13.26 -1.16
C LYS A 441 -3.99 -12.28 -0.25
N VAL A 442 -3.52 -11.04 -0.19
CA VAL A 442 -4.20 -9.98 0.55
C VAL A 442 -5.63 -9.84 0.01
N GLU A 443 -6.56 -9.57 0.90
CA GLU A 443 -7.95 -9.30 0.53
C GLU A 443 -8.05 -8.03 -0.31
N GLU A 444 -8.97 -8.02 -1.28
CA GLU A 444 -9.22 -6.88 -2.17
C GLU A 444 -8.00 -6.39 -2.98
N LEU A 445 -6.91 -7.17 -3.12
CA LEU A 445 -5.72 -6.76 -3.89
C LEU A 445 -6.03 -6.30 -5.32
N ASP A 446 -6.89 -7.02 -6.02
CA ASP A 446 -7.36 -6.70 -7.37
C ASP A 446 -8.23 -5.43 -7.39
N SER A 447 -9.06 -5.24 -6.36
CA SER A 447 -9.84 -4.02 -6.16
C SER A 447 -8.93 -2.83 -5.87
N ALA A 448 -7.92 -2.99 -5.02
CA ALA A 448 -6.93 -1.96 -4.70
C ALA A 448 -6.15 -1.51 -5.94
N CYS A 449 -5.71 -2.48 -6.76
CA CYS A 449 -5.08 -2.22 -8.05
C CYS A 449 -6.03 -1.44 -8.99
N SER A 450 -7.28 -1.89 -9.11
CA SER A 450 -8.31 -1.25 -9.93
C SER A 450 -8.64 0.17 -9.45
N ASP A 451 -8.71 0.39 -8.14
CA ASP A 451 -8.99 1.69 -7.52
C ASP A 451 -7.87 2.69 -7.83
N LEU A 452 -6.60 2.28 -7.70
CA LEU A 452 -5.46 3.14 -8.03
C LEU A 452 -5.45 3.52 -9.52
N LEU A 453 -5.68 2.55 -10.40
CA LEU A 453 -5.78 2.78 -11.84
C LEU A 453 -6.97 3.69 -12.21
N ALA A 454 -8.11 3.53 -11.54
CA ALA A 454 -9.30 4.38 -11.73
C ALA A 454 -9.05 5.84 -11.30
N HIS A 455 -8.16 6.06 -10.32
CA HIS A 455 -7.65 7.39 -9.96
C HIS A 455 -6.51 7.86 -10.86
N GLN A 456 -6.35 7.24 -12.04
CA GLN A 456 -5.39 7.59 -13.07
C GLN A 456 -3.93 7.46 -12.59
N LYS A 457 -3.68 6.47 -11.73
CA LYS A 457 -2.35 6.12 -11.23
C LYS A 457 -1.90 4.82 -11.86
N HIS A 458 -0.90 4.87 -12.73
CA HIS A 458 -0.20 3.67 -13.16
C HIS A 458 0.60 3.09 -12.00
N LEU A 459 0.79 1.78 -11.96
CA LEU A 459 1.56 1.11 -10.91
C LEU A 459 2.77 0.43 -11.51
N THR A 460 3.85 0.34 -10.74
CA THR A 460 4.92 -0.60 -11.03
C THR A 460 5.27 -1.40 -9.78
N VAL A 461 5.60 -2.68 -9.98
CA VAL A 461 6.04 -3.61 -8.93
C VAL A 461 7.43 -4.13 -9.30
N GLY A 462 8.20 -4.55 -8.29
CA GLY A 462 9.62 -4.86 -8.45
C GLY A 462 10.51 -3.61 -8.42
N LEU A 463 11.83 -3.83 -8.39
CA LEU A 463 12.84 -2.76 -8.37
C LEU A 463 13.34 -2.47 -9.79
N PRO A 464 13.63 -1.20 -10.14
CA PRO A 464 14.22 -0.87 -11.44
C PRO A 464 15.63 -1.42 -11.64
N PRO A 465 16.10 -1.49 -12.90
CA PRO A 465 15.39 -1.19 -14.15
C PRO A 465 14.54 -2.38 -14.67
N GLU A 466 13.76 -2.15 -15.73
CA GLU A 466 13.15 -3.23 -16.52
C GLU A 466 14.23 -4.25 -16.98
N PRO A 467 13.97 -5.57 -16.97
CA PRO A 467 12.66 -6.24 -16.89
C PRO A 467 12.21 -6.66 -15.47
N ARG A 468 12.98 -6.32 -14.42
CA ARG A 468 12.65 -6.65 -13.02
C ARG A 468 11.46 -5.83 -12.52
N GLU A 469 11.42 -4.55 -12.91
CA GLU A 469 10.26 -3.71 -12.72
C GLU A 469 9.18 -4.05 -13.76
N LYS A 470 7.96 -4.32 -13.30
CA LYS A 470 6.79 -4.62 -14.14
C LYS A 470 5.77 -3.50 -14.04
N THR A 471 5.33 -2.99 -15.17
CA THR A 471 4.34 -1.91 -15.25
C THR A 471 2.92 -2.44 -15.39
N ILE A 472 2.00 -1.91 -14.58
CA ILE A 472 0.56 -2.19 -14.60
C ILE A 472 -0.19 -0.91 -15.01
N THR A 473 -0.86 -0.95 -16.17
CA THR A 473 -1.59 0.17 -16.77
C THR A 473 -3.08 -0.09 -16.94
N ALA A 474 -3.52 -1.33 -16.73
CA ALA A 474 -4.91 -1.74 -16.82
C ALA A 474 -5.22 -2.76 -15.72
N PRO A 475 -6.49 -2.89 -15.28
CA PRO A 475 -6.88 -3.88 -14.28
C PRO A 475 -6.51 -5.30 -14.72
N ILE A 476 -5.88 -6.04 -13.82
CA ILE A 476 -5.41 -7.41 -14.04
C ILE A 476 -6.23 -8.36 -13.16
N PRO A 477 -6.63 -9.55 -13.64
CA PRO A 477 -7.27 -10.57 -12.81
C PRO A 477 -6.43 -10.96 -11.58
N PRO A 478 -7.04 -11.34 -10.44
CA PRO A 478 -6.32 -11.58 -9.18
C PRO A 478 -5.17 -12.58 -9.29
N ASP A 479 -5.36 -13.69 -10.02
CA ASP A 479 -4.35 -14.74 -10.15
C ASP A 479 -3.16 -14.29 -10.99
N GLN A 480 -3.41 -13.53 -12.05
CA GLN A 480 -2.38 -12.95 -12.89
C GLN A 480 -1.62 -11.84 -12.16
N LEU A 481 -2.32 -11.03 -11.36
CA LEU A 481 -1.71 -9.98 -10.54
C LEU A 481 -0.76 -10.57 -9.49
N SER A 482 -1.19 -11.63 -8.80
CA SER A 482 -0.34 -12.35 -7.84
C SER A 482 0.92 -12.91 -8.50
N ALA A 483 0.76 -13.60 -9.65
CA ALA A 483 1.89 -14.17 -10.39
C ALA A 483 2.88 -13.09 -10.85
N LEU A 484 2.37 -11.94 -11.30
CA LEU A 484 3.19 -10.79 -11.71
C LEU A 484 3.98 -10.21 -10.53
N ILE A 485 3.36 -10.11 -9.34
CA ILE A 485 4.06 -9.66 -8.13
C ILE A 485 5.15 -10.64 -7.70
N ASP A 486 4.86 -11.94 -7.75
CA ASP A 486 5.83 -12.99 -7.42
C ASP A 486 7.04 -12.95 -8.37
N GLU A 487 6.79 -12.83 -9.68
CA GLU A 487 7.84 -12.68 -10.71
C GLU A 487 8.68 -11.42 -10.48
N ALA A 488 8.03 -10.27 -10.25
CA ALA A 488 8.71 -8.99 -10.03
C ALA A 488 9.51 -8.93 -8.71
N SER A 489 9.20 -9.82 -7.77
CA SER A 489 9.87 -9.92 -6.47
C SER A 489 11.07 -10.86 -6.48
N ASP A 490 11.54 -11.33 -7.65
CA ASP A 490 12.65 -12.28 -7.79
C ASP A 490 12.45 -13.56 -6.94
N ASN A 491 11.20 -14.04 -6.83
CA ASN A 491 10.76 -15.15 -5.95
C ASN A 491 10.99 -14.94 -4.44
N ASN A 492 11.19 -13.70 -4.01
CA ASN A 492 11.23 -13.35 -2.61
C ASN A 492 9.82 -13.33 -2.02
N ILE A 493 9.49 -14.41 -1.32
CA ILE A 493 8.19 -14.64 -0.69
C ILE A 493 7.75 -13.50 0.24
N SER A 494 8.65 -12.90 1.01
CA SER A 494 8.30 -11.87 1.99
C SER A 494 8.09 -10.52 1.30
N VAL A 495 8.92 -10.18 0.30
CA VAL A 495 8.77 -8.92 -0.47
C VAL A 495 7.52 -8.96 -1.34
N ALA A 496 7.13 -10.13 -1.85
CA ALA A 496 5.88 -10.29 -2.58
C ALA A 496 4.67 -9.95 -1.69
N ILE A 497 4.63 -10.45 -0.45
CA ILE A 497 3.57 -10.12 0.52
C ILE A 497 3.60 -8.63 0.89
N LEU A 498 4.78 -8.08 1.17
CA LEU A 498 4.94 -6.65 1.48
C LEU A 498 4.45 -5.77 0.32
N THR A 499 4.72 -6.16 -0.92
CA THR A 499 4.24 -5.46 -2.13
C THR A 499 2.72 -5.45 -2.20
N GLN A 500 2.07 -6.57 -1.87
CA GLN A 500 0.61 -6.65 -1.80
C GLN A 500 0.05 -5.72 -0.71
N GLU A 501 0.64 -5.70 0.49
CA GLU A 501 0.25 -4.80 1.58
C GLU A 501 0.35 -3.33 1.18
N ILE A 502 1.52 -2.91 0.68
CA ILE A 502 1.74 -1.52 0.28
C ILE A 502 0.76 -1.09 -0.82
N MET A 503 0.43 -1.98 -1.76
CA MET A 503 -0.59 -1.70 -2.78
C MET A 503 -1.96 -1.41 -2.16
N VAL A 504 -2.40 -2.22 -1.19
CA VAL A 504 -3.65 -2.00 -0.46
C VAL A 504 -3.60 -0.71 0.35
N TYR A 505 -2.49 -0.40 1.02
CA TYR A 505 -2.35 0.82 1.81
C TYR A 505 -2.34 2.09 0.95
N LEU A 506 -1.75 2.03 -0.25
CA LEU A 506 -1.84 3.09 -1.25
C LEU A 506 -3.30 3.30 -1.69
N ALA A 507 -4.02 2.21 -1.96
CA ALA A 507 -5.44 2.28 -2.33
C ALA A 507 -6.31 2.84 -1.19
N MET A 508 -6.06 2.48 0.07
CA MET A 508 -6.72 3.08 1.23
C MET A 508 -6.43 4.60 1.32
N SER A 509 -5.18 4.98 1.08
CA SER A 509 -4.74 6.38 1.18
C SER A 509 -5.32 7.25 0.06
N ILE A 510 -5.41 6.75 -1.18
CA ILE A 510 -5.96 7.54 -2.30
C ILE A 510 -7.47 7.73 -2.17
N ARG A 511 -8.19 6.76 -1.58
CA ARG A 511 -9.64 6.86 -1.33
C ARG A 511 -9.97 7.91 -0.27
N THR A 512 -9.13 8.04 0.76
CA THR A 512 -9.36 8.94 1.91
C THR A 512 -8.72 10.31 1.72
N GLN A 513 -7.52 10.37 1.14
CA GLN A 513 -6.72 11.58 0.98
C GLN A 513 -6.07 11.65 -0.42
N PRO A 514 -6.86 11.81 -1.49
CA PRO A 514 -6.35 11.82 -2.86
C PRO A 514 -5.30 12.93 -3.12
N GLY A 515 -5.34 14.02 -2.34
CA GLY A 515 -4.38 15.12 -2.43
C GLY A 515 -2.92 14.72 -2.15
N LEU A 516 -2.67 13.61 -1.44
CA LEU A 516 -1.31 13.08 -1.22
C LEU A 516 -0.62 12.62 -2.51
N PHE A 517 -1.41 12.35 -3.55
CA PHE A 517 -0.97 11.83 -4.84
C PHE A 517 -1.05 12.88 -5.96
N SER A 518 -1.13 14.16 -5.60
CA SER A 518 -1.18 15.25 -6.58
C SER A 518 0.06 15.21 -7.46
N GLU A 519 -0.13 15.26 -8.79
CA GLU A 519 0.95 15.24 -9.80
C GLU A 519 1.87 14.01 -9.75
N MET A 520 1.46 12.93 -9.08
CA MET A 520 2.12 11.63 -9.15
C MET A 520 1.28 10.75 -10.08
N PHE A 521 1.74 10.40 -11.29
CA PHE A 521 0.95 9.61 -12.23
C PHE A 521 1.36 8.13 -12.26
N ARG A 522 2.58 7.80 -11.83
CA ARG A 522 3.03 6.42 -11.62
C ARG A 522 3.47 6.21 -10.17
N LEU A 523 2.96 5.17 -9.53
CA LEU A 523 3.38 4.75 -8.19
C LEU A 523 4.30 3.54 -8.32
N ARG A 524 5.58 3.73 -7.98
CA ARG A 524 6.62 2.71 -8.09
C ARG A 524 6.80 2.00 -6.76
N ILE A 525 6.03 0.92 -6.55
CA ILE A 525 5.90 0.27 -5.24
C ILE A 525 7.24 -0.27 -4.73
N GLY A 526 8.08 -0.84 -5.61
CA GLY A 526 9.41 -1.30 -5.21
C GLY A 526 10.31 -0.17 -4.69
N LEU A 527 10.30 1.01 -5.35
CA LEU A 527 11.06 2.17 -4.89
C LEU A 527 10.49 2.74 -3.59
N ILE A 528 9.16 2.71 -3.41
CA ILE A 528 8.52 3.10 -2.14
C ILE A 528 9.03 2.22 -0.99
N ILE A 529 9.08 0.90 -1.18
CA ILE A 529 9.61 -0.05 -0.19
C ILE A 529 11.08 0.25 0.11
N GLN A 530 11.90 0.51 -0.92
CA GLN A 530 13.31 0.85 -0.74
C GLN A 530 13.49 2.15 0.05
N VAL A 531 12.67 3.16 -0.24
CA VAL A 531 12.64 4.41 0.52
C VAL A 531 12.27 4.14 1.97
N MET A 532 11.22 3.35 2.23
CA MET A 532 10.84 2.96 3.60
C MET A 532 11.99 2.32 4.37
N ALA A 533 12.70 1.37 3.77
CA ALA A 533 13.86 0.73 4.40
C ALA A 533 15.02 1.73 4.64
N THR A 534 15.30 2.60 3.67
CA THR A 534 16.38 3.61 3.79
C THR A 534 16.08 4.64 4.87
N GLU A 535 14.81 5.05 4.98
CA GLU A 535 14.33 5.97 6.01
C GLU A 535 14.41 5.36 7.41
N LEU A 536 14.12 4.07 7.54
CA LEU A 536 14.32 3.34 8.79
C LEU A 536 15.81 3.22 9.14
N ALA A 537 16.68 2.89 8.18
CA ALA A 537 18.12 2.81 8.40
C ALA A 537 18.70 4.12 8.96
N GLN A 538 18.29 5.24 8.37
CA GLN A 538 18.70 6.57 8.83
C GLN A 538 18.14 6.90 10.20
N SER A 539 16.84 6.66 10.42
CA SER A 539 16.19 7.02 11.69
C SER A 539 16.69 6.19 12.87
N LEU A 540 17.05 4.92 12.62
CA LEU A 540 17.54 3.99 13.63
C LEU A 540 19.08 3.96 13.73
N ASN A 541 19.80 4.69 12.87
CA ASN A 541 21.26 4.62 12.73
C ASN A 541 21.77 3.17 12.61
N CYS A 542 21.11 2.35 11.79
CA CYS A 542 21.45 0.94 11.61
C CYS A 542 21.88 0.61 10.18
N SER A 543 22.39 -0.60 9.98
CA SER A 543 22.72 -1.10 8.65
C SER A 543 21.47 -1.28 7.78
N GLY A 544 21.64 -1.28 6.45
CA GLY A 544 20.52 -1.50 5.52
C GLY A 544 19.85 -2.88 5.67
N GLU A 545 20.60 -3.89 6.14
CA GLU A 545 20.08 -5.23 6.43
C GLU A 545 19.16 -5.20 7.66
N GLU A 546 19.65 -4.64 8.77
CA GLU A 546 18.87 -4.47 10.00
C GLU A 546 17.61 -3.61 9.78
N ALA A 547 17.68 -2.59 8.94
CA ALA A 547 16.54 -1.74 8.60
C ALA A 547 15.50 -2.50 7.77
N THR A 548 15.94 -3.40 6.89
CA THR A 548 15.04 -4.25 6.10
C THR A 548 14.33 -5.27 6.97
N GLU A 549 15.07 -5.89 7.91
CA GLU A 549 14.49 -6.79 8.91
C GLU A 549 13.49 -6.05 9.82
N SER A 550 13.85 -4.84 10.26
CA SER A 550 12.98 -3.94 11.02
C SER A 550 11.71 -3.58 10.24
N LEU A 551 11.82 -3.32 8.92
CA LEU A 551 10.67 -3.04 8.07
C LEU A 551 9.73 -4.25 7.97
N MET A 552 10.30 -5.45 7.85
CA MET A 552 9.56 -6.70 7.78
C MET A 552 8.88 -7.07 9.09
N SER A 553 9.36 -6.58 10.22
CA SER A 553 8.80 -6.84 11.55
C SER A 553 7.78 -5.80 12.02
N LEU A 554 7.57 -4.69 11.27
CA LEU A 554 6.53 -3.71 11.59
C LEU A 554 5.12 -4.32 11.52
N SER A 555 4.25 -3.94 12.45
CA SER A 555 2.82 -4.27 12.32
C SER A 555 2.19 -3.63 11.07
N PRO A 556 1.08 -4.18 10.55
CA PRO A 556 0.33 -3.57 9.44
C PRO A 556 0.05 -2.07 9.61
N SER A 557 -0.39 -1.64 10.80
CA SER A 557 -0.69 -0.24 11.08
C SER A 557 0.56 0.65 11.13
N GLU A 558 1.67 0.17 11.69
CA GLU A 558 2.95 0.89 11.70
C GLU A 558 3.51 1.05 10.28
N LEU A 559 3.43 -0.01 9.48
CA LEU A 559 3.85 0.00 8.08
C LEU A 559 3.02 0.99 7.26
N LYS A 560 1.69 1.00 7.46
CA LYS A 560 0.80 1.99 6.86
C LYS A 560 1.15 3.42 7.30
N ASN A 561 1.42 3.64 8.59
CA ASN A 561 1.77 4.95 9.12
C ASN A 561 3.10 5.45 8.54
N LEU A 562 4.12 4.58 8.44
CA LEU A 562 5.38 4.88 7.79
C LEU A 562 5.17 5.32 6.33
N LEU A 563 4.35 4.57 5.59
CA LEU A 563 3.99 4.91 4.21
C LEU A 563 3.29 6.27 4.15
N HIS A 564 2.34 6.55 5.04
CA HIS A 564 1.65 7.83 5.10
C HIS A 564 2.63 8.98 5.39
N HIS A 565 3.59 8.79 6.29
CA HIS A 565 4.61 9.81 6.57
C HIS A 565 5.47 10.11 5.34
N ILE A 566 5.94 9.07 4.63
CA ILE A 566 6.72 9.21 3.39
C ILE A 566 5.90 9.93 2.31
N LEU A 567 4.64 9.55 2.11
CA LEU A 567 3.76 10.22 1.15
C LEU A 567 3.45 11.65 1.58
N SER A 568 3.21 11.94 2.85
CA SER A 568 2.98 13.31 3.32
C SER A 568 4.25 14.18 3.20
N GLY A 569 5.42 13.55 3.21
CA GLY A 569 6.72 14.20 3.24
C GLY A 569 6.93 15.08 4.49
N LYS A 570 6.17 14.81 5.56
CA LYS A 570 6.37 15.38 6.90
C LYS A 570 7.52 14.67 7.61
N GLU A 571 8.20 15.38 8.50
CA GLU A 571 9.22 14.78 9.36
C GLU A 571 8.57 13.86 10.41
N PHE A 572 9.24 12.76 10.71
CA PHE A 572 8.84 11.78 11.71
C PHE A 572 10.08 11.22 12.39
N VAL A 573 9.94 10.80 13.63
CA VAL A 573 11.01 10.18 14.40
C VAL A 573 10.64 8.73 14.67
N VAL A 574 11.62 7.85 14.50
CA VAL A 574 11.49 6.43 14.79
C VAL A 574 12.32 6.14 16.02
N GLN A 575 11.71 5.53 17.05
CA GLN A 575 12.41 5.13 18.27
C GLN A 575 12.28 3.63 18.47
N ARG A 576 13.37 2.98 18.90
CA ARG A 576 13.31 1.63 19.45
C ARG A 576 12.76 1.74 20.86
N SER A 577 11.58 1.18 21.10
CA SER A 577 11.12 0.96 22.47
C SER A 577 11.81 -0.29 23.01
N VAL A 578 12.58 -0.12 24.09
CA VAL A 578 13.07 -1.24 24.87
C VAL A 578 11.96 -1.57 25.86
N ARG A 579 11.17 -2.61 25.58
CA ARG A 579 10.37 -3.25 26.62
C ARG A 579 11.34 -4.14 27.41
N ASP A 580 11.66 -3.75 28.64
CA ASP A 580 12.40 -4.62 29.56
C ASP A 580 11.55 -5.87 29.83
N GLY A 581 12.04 -7.05 29.42
CA GLY A 581 11.60 -8.30 30.04
C GLY A 581 11.12 -9.47 29.16
N ASP A 582 11.41 -9.55 27.86
CA ASP A 582 11.21 -10.83 27.15
C ASP A 582 12.28 -11.14 26.10
N ALA A 583 13.05 -12.21 26.36
CA ALA A 583 14.13 -12.66 25.49
C ALA A 583 13.54 -13.42 24.30
N GLY A 584 13.29 -12.72 23.19
CA GLY A 584 12.84 -13.34 21.93
C GLY A 584 11.96 -12.47 21.02
N VAL A 585 11.53 -11.29 21.48
CA VAL A 585 10.70 -10.38 20.69
C VAL A 585 11.58 -9.29 20.07
N SER A 586 11.49 -9.10 18.75
CA SER A 586 12.17 -7.99 18.06
C SER A 586 11.80 -6.65 18.73
N PRO A 587 12.74 -5.71 18.90
CA PRO A 587 12.47 -4.44 19.59
C PRO A 587 11.30 -3.72 18.91
N ALA A 588 10.27 -3.37 19.68
CA ALA A 588 9.08 -2.72 19.13
C ALA A 588 9.45 -1.30 18.68
N ILE A 589 9.19 -1.00 17.40
CA ILE A 589 9.54 0.27 16.76
C ILE A 589 8.33 1.21 16.85
N SER A 590 8.45 2.31 17.59
CA SER A 590 7.41 3.34 17.61
C SER A 590 7.73 4.47 16.64
N ILE A 591 6.76 4.80 15.78
CA ILE A 591 6.85 5.91 14.82
C ILE A 591 6.06 7.08 15.39
N HIS A 592 6.75 8.16 15.77
CA HIS A 592 6.14 9.36 16.30
C HIS A 592 6.19 10.50 15.28
N HIS A 593 5.07 11.19 15.12
CA HIS A 593 5.01 12.45 14.39
C HIS A 593 5.75 13.53 15.21
N LEU A 594 6.80 14.13 14.64
CA LEU A 594 7.37 15.33 15.21
C LEU A 594 6.34 16.45 14.99
N GLY A 595 5.85 17.09 16.06
CA GLY A 595 4.93 18.23 15.95
C GLY A 595 5.42 19.27 14.95
N ASN A 596 4.57 20.21 14.52
CA ASN A 596 4.72 21.17 13.39
C ASN A 596 6.04 21.96 13.19
N VAL A 597 7.13 21.66 13.87
CA VAL A 597 8.50 22.08 13.56
C VAL A 597 8.88 21.47 12.20
N GLY A 598 8.69 22.22 11.12
CA GLY A 598 9.00 21.81 9.74
C GLY A 598 7.79 21.61 8.82
N ALA A 599 6.56 21.67 9.33
CA ALA A 599 5.40 21.87 8.48
C ALA A 599 5.31 23.37 8.11
N THR A 600 6.24 23.85 7.28
CA THR A 600 5.99 25.09 6.53
C THR A 600 4.81 24.81 5.62
N LYS A 601 3.64 25.34 6.00
CA LYS A 601 2.48 25.48 5.13
C LYS A 601 2.97 25.94 3.75
N SER A 602 2.87 25.07 2.73
CA SER A 602 2.93 25.47 1.32
C SER A 602 3.98 26.54 0.99
N GLU A 603 5.25 26.36 1.34
CA GLU A 603 6.30 27.20 0.74
C GLU A 603 6.81 26.58 -0.57
N ARG A 604 5.87 26.50 -1.52
CA ARG A 604 6.11 26.83 -2.94
C ARG A 604 6.43 28.33 -3.14
N ALA A 605 6.71 29.03 -2.04
CA ALA A 605 7.00 30.45 -1.97
C ALA A 605 8.36 30.81 -2.57
N GLY A 606 9.32 29.88 -2.66
CA GLY A 606 10.64 30.16 -3.23
C GLY A 606 10.56 30.75 -4.65
N ILE A 607 9.65 30.24 -5.49
CA ILE A 607 9.47 30.69 -6.88
C ILE A 607 8.59 31.94 -6.98
N SER A 608 7.50 32.04 -6.21
CA SER A 608 6.69 33.26 -6.22
C SER A 608 7.45 34.44 -5.62
N LYS A 609 8.33 34.17 -4.64
CA LYS A 609 9.29 35.12 -4.09
C LYS A 609 10.38 35.45 -5.11
N LEU A 610 10.96 34.48 -5.82
CA LEU A 610 11.87 34.76 -6.94
C LEU A 610 11.18 35.58 -8.03
N LYS A 611 9.94 35.27 -8.42
CA LYS A 611 9.16 36.00 -9.42
C LYS A 611 8.79 37.40 -8.94
N SER A 612 8.53 37.60 -7.64
CA SER A 612 8.32 38.95 -7.08
C SER A 612 9.62 39.75 -6.98
N ASP A 613 10.72 39.10 -6.60
CA ASP A 613 12.04 39.70 -6.48
C ASP A 613 12.60 40.07 -7.87
N MET A 614 12.30 39.27 -8.90
CA MET A 614 12.62 39.59 -10.31
C MET A 614 11.75 40.71 -10.88
N LYS A 615 10.48 40.84 -10.43
CA LYS A 615 9.60 41.96 -10.84
C LYS A 615 9.98 43.30 -10.20
N LEU A 616 10.78 43.29 -9.14
CA LEU A 616 11.24 44.51 -8.44
C LEU A 616 12.42 45.21 -9.15
N LEU A 617 12.83 44.73 -10.33
CA LEU A 617 13.98 45.24 -11.09
C LEU A 617 13.61 45.97 -12.39
N ASP A 618 12.35 46.36 -12.62
CA ASP A 618 11.98 47.26 -13.73
C ASP A 618 12.25 48.74 -13.35
N PRO A 619 13.21 49.45 -13.97
CA PRO A 619 13.17 50.90 -14.02
C PRO A 619 12.22 51.31 -15.15
N TYR A 620 11.44 52.38 -14.93
CA TYR A 620 10.48 52.99 -15.86
C TYR A 620 9.04 52.47 -15.82
N SER A 621 8.30 52.93 -14.82
CA SER A 621 6.93 53.40 -15.04
C SER A 621 6.63 54.59 -14.13
N THR A 622 6.42 55.75 -14.76
CA THR A 622 5.98 57.00 -14.15
C THR A 622 4.45 57.07 -14.04
N THR A 623 3.99 57.90 -13.09
CA THR A 623 2.62 58.41 -12.79
C THR A 623 1.80 57.58 -11.78
N SER A 624 1.03 58.13 -10.81
CA SER A 624 0.92 59.43 -10.12
C SER A 624 -0.16 59.26 -9.02
N LEU A 625 0.04 59.84 -7.81
CA LEU A 625 -0.95 60.21 -6.75
C LEU A 625 -1.67 59.05 -5.98
N LYS A 626 -1.83 59.00 -4.64
CA LYS A 626 -1.99 60.02 -3.58
C LYS A 626 -1.83 59.38 -2.17
N GLY A 627 -1.19 60.11 -1.23
CA GLY A 627 -1.37 60.12 0.26
C GLY A 627 -1.30 58.79 1.05
N VAL A 628 -0.49 58.63 2.10
CA VAL A 628 -0.53 59.37 3.38
C VAL A 628 0.81 59.17 4.14
N ARG A 629 1.31 60.28 4.69
CA ARG A 629 2.32 60.50 5.75
C ARG A 629 2.99 59.28 6.42
N ALA A 630 4.32 59.24 6.34
CA ALA A 630 5.22 58.80 7.42
C ALA A 630 6.35 59.84 7.60
N GLN A 631 6.74 60.08 8.84
CA GLN A 631 7.69 61.10 9.27
C GLN A 631 9.15 60.73 8.94
N SER A 632 9.94 61.79 8.88
CA SER A 632 11.30 61.99 8.36
C SER A 632 12.44 61.52 9.28
N LEU A 633 13.67 61.59 8.71
CA LEU A 633 15.04 61.59 9.27
C LEU A 633 15.74 60.22 9.15
N ASP A 634 16.97 60.05 8.67
CA ASP A 634 17.94 60.89 7.95
C ASP A 634 18.95 59.92 7.29
N VAL A 635 19.61 60.37 6.22
CA VAL A 635 20.68 59.66 5.50
C VAL A 635 22.02 60.03 6.11
N GLU A 636 22.88 59.06 6.46
CA GLU A 636 24.33 59.16 6.21
C GLU A 636 25.13 57.85 6.38
N SER A 637 25.93 57.58 5.34
CA SER A 637 27.24 56.91 5.32
C SER A 637 27.41 55.41 5.64
N ILE A 638 28.16 54.80 4.72
CA ILE A 638 28.71 53.44 4.71
C ILE A 638 29.78 53.30 5.80
N ASP A 639 29.75 52.19 6.56
CA ASP A 639 31.00 51.64 7.08
C ASP A 639 30.96 50.11 7.24
N ILE A 640 32.07 49.49 6.83
CA ILE A 640 32.34 48.06 6.76
C ILE A 640 32.90 47.62 8.12
N GLY A 641 32.20 46.76 8.87
CA GLY A 641 32.78 46.21 10.09
C GLY A 641 31.87 45.37 10.99
N ARG A 642 32.16 44.05 11.01
CA ARG A 642 32.03 43.10 12.14
C ARG A 642 30.78 43.20 13.03
N TYR A 643 29.81 42.31 12.79
CA TYR A 643 28.75 42.05 13.76
C TYR A 643 29.27 41.19 14.93
N ARG A 644 29.35 41.86 16.10
CA ARG A 644 29.40 41.28 17.45
C ARG A 644 27.98 40.91 17.87
N LEU A 645 27.80 39.73 18.47
CA LEU A 645 26.58 39.32 19.18
C LEU A 645 26.42 40.11 20.50
N PRO A 646 25.19 40.43 20.95
CA PRO A 646 24.97 40.95 22.29
C PRO A 646 24.93 39.83 23.33
N SER A 647 25.58 40.10 24.45
CA SER A 647 25.70 39.28 25.66
C SER A 647 24.36 39.17 26.41
N VAL A 648 24.00 37.95 26.80
CA VAL A 648 23.09 37.69 27.92
C VAL A 648 23.94 37.20 29.10
N GLU A 649 23.65 37.77 30.27
CA GLU A 649 24.37 37.58 31.52
C GLU A 649 24.30 36.13 32.05
N SER A 650 25.42 35.77 32.68
CA SER A 650 25.83 34.59 33.44
C SER A 650 24.77 33.82 34.25
N ILE A 651 24.75 32.49 34.08
CA ILE A 651 24.51 31.50 35.15
C ILE A 651 25.48 30.31 34.92
N ASP A 652 26.28 29.98 35.94
CA ASP A 652 27.32 28.93 35.96
C ASP A 652 26.73 27.50 35.99
N ILE A 653 27.20 26.62 35.11
CA ILE A 653 27.00 25.14 35.15
C ILE A 653 28.28 24.46 34.61
N PRO A 654 28.82 23.40 35.26
CA PRO A 654 30.15 22.86 34.97
C PRO A 654 30.24 22.00 33.69
N ASP A 655 31.48 21.91 33.18
CA ASP A 655 31.96 21.25 31.98
C ASP A 655 31.38 19.85 31.69
N SER A 656 30.75 19.71 30.52
CA SER A 656 30.84 18.59 29.54
C SER A 656 29.53 18.42 28.76
N ILE A 657 29.40 19.15 27.64
CA ILE A 657 28.37 18.87 26.63
C ILE A 657 29.07 18.45 25.34
N PRO A 658 28.76 17.27 24.76
CA PRO A 658 29.27 16.92 23.44
C PRO A 658 28.67 17.86 22.39
N VAL A 659 29.50 18.32 21.47
CA VAL A 659 29.15 19.18 20.34
C VAL A 659 27.86 18.68 19.67
N THR A 660 26.77 19.42 19.83
CA THR A 660 25.52 19.17 19.10
C THR A 660 25.79 19.38 17.60
N LYS A 661 25.85 18.29 16.83
CA LYS A 661 25.77 18.34 15.36
C LYS A 661 24.52 19.13 14.96
N ASP A 662 24.69 20.13 14.10
CA ASP A 662 23.59 20.95 13.58
C ASP A 662 22.53 20.04 12.93
N SER A 663 21.33 19.95 13.51
CA SER A 663 20.27 18.99 13.17
C SER A 663 19.64 19.15 11.77
N ARG A 664 20.19 20.06 10.95
CA ARG A 664 19.66 20.47 9.65
C ARG A 664 20.39 19.88 8.44
N HIS A 665 21.53 19.24 8.65
CA HIS A 665 22.30 18.62 7.57
C HIS A 665 21.60 17.34 7.08
N GLY A 666 21.46 17.19 5.76
CA GLY A 666 20.84 16.05 5.08
C GLY A 666 19.33 16.19 4.81
N GLN A 667 18.67 17.25 5.31
CA GLN A 667 17.22 17.41 5.21
C GLN A 667 16.74 17.57 3.76
N TRP A 668 17.43 18.39 2.96
CA TRP A 668 17.03 18.63 1.57
C TRP A 668 17.43 17.48 0.66
N LEU A 669 18.59 16.86 0.91
CA LEU A 669 18.98 15.65 0.20
C LEU A 669 17.94 14.55 0.41
N ARG A 670 17.52 14.34 1.66
CA ARG A 670 16.43 13.42 2.01
C ARG A 670 15.15 13.76 1.25
N ARG A 671 14.71 15.02 1.29
CA ARG A 671 13.50 15.46 0.59
C ARG A 671 13.56 15.20 -0.92
N ARG A 672 14.69 15.50 -1.56
CA ARG A 672 14.89 15.24 -3.00
C ARG A 672 14.89 13.76 -3.33
N ARG A 673 15.48 12.91 -2.47
CA ARG A 673 15.40 11.44 -2.62
C ARG A 673 13.96 10.94 -2.53
N LEU A 674 13.19 11.42 -1.56
CA LEU A 674 11.77 11.06 -1.41
C LEU A 674 10.95 11.48 -2.62
N ASP A 675 11.00 12.77 -2.97
CA ASP A 675 10.19 13.31 -4.07
C ASP A 675 10.61 12.70 -5.43
N GLY A 676 11.92 12.51 -5.64
CA GLY A 676 12.46 11.85 -6.83
C GLY A 676 12.00 10.40 -6.94
N ALA A 677 12.07 9.61 -5.86
CA ALA A 677 11.62 8.20 -5.87
C ALA A 677 10.10 8.06 -6.06
N LEU A 678 9.33 9.02 -5.54
CA LEU A 678 7.87 9.09 -5.68
C LEU A 678 7.41 9.72 -7.01
N ASN A 679 8.33 10.16 -7.88
CA ASN A 679 8.03 10.93 -9.09
C ASN A 679 7.14 12.15 -8.81
N ARG A 680 7.37 12.80 -7.66
CA ARG A 680 6.56 13.93 -7.23
C ARG A 680 7.08 15.23 -7.85
N VAL A 681 6.20 15.91 -8.56
CA VAL A 681 6.48 17.23 -9.14
C VAL A 681 5.50 18.30 -8.62
N PRO A 682 5.80 19.60 -8.75
CA PRO A 682 4.89 20.66 -8.34
C PRO A 682 3.57 20.68 -9.13
N VAL A 683 2.49 21.17 -8.51
CA VAL A 683 1.18 21.33 -9.19
C VAL A 683 1.29 22.19 -10.45
N GLY A 684 0.72 21.68 -11.55
CA GLY A 684 0.77 22.32 -12.85
C GLY A 684 2.14 22.19 -13.54
N PHE A 685 3.08 21.39 -13.04
CA PHE A 685 4.38 21.17 -13.67
C PHE A 685 4.23 20.72 -15.12
N TYR A 686 3.43 19.69 -15.40
CA TYR A 686 3.25 19.17 -16.77
C TYR A 686 2.63 20.22 -17.70
N GLN A 687 1.65 20.99 -17.24
CA GLN A 687 1.07 22.08 -18.03
C GLN A 687 2.12 23.13 -18.41
N LYS A 688 3.03 23.45 -17.49
CA LYS A 688 4.14 24.38 -17.73
C LYS A 688 5.19 23.79 -18.69
N VAL A 689 5.50 22.49 -18.55
CA VAL A 689 6.38 21.78 -19.50
C VAL A 689 5.80 21.79 -20.91
N TRP A 690 4.48 21.61 -21.03
CA TRP A 690 3.79 21.70 -22.31
C TRP A 690 3.96 23.10 -22.94
N LYS A 691 3.78 24.17 -22.15
CA LYS A 691 3.96 25.55 -22.63
C LYS A 691 5.39 25.85 -23.10
N ILE A 692 6.42 25.42 -22.36
CA ILE A 692 7.81 25.67 -22.78
C ILE A 692 8.18 24.88 -24.02
N LEU A 693 7.66 23.66 -24.19
CA LEU A 693 7.85 22.86 -25.42
C LEU A 693 7.24 23.50 -26.67
N GLN A 694 6.27 24.41 -26.53
CA GLN A 694 5.78 25.18 -27.67
C GLN A 694 6.80 26.23 -28.15
N LYS A 695 7.77 26.60 -27.30
CA LYS A 695 8.76 27.64 -27.57
C LYS A 695 10.15 27.09 -27.89
N CYS A 696 10.40 25.79 -27.77
CA CYS A 696 11.68 25.18 -28.11
C CYS A 696 11.49 23.99 -29.06
N HIS A 697 12.57 23.46 -29.66
CA HIS A 697 12.45 22.28 -30.53
C HIS A 697 12.22 20.99 -29.72
N GLY A 698 12.67 20.96 -28.47
CA GLY A 698 12.46 19.89 -27.51
C GLY A 698 13.29 20.09 -26.24
N LEU A 699 13.03 19.23 -25.24
CA LEU A 699 13.83 19.14 -24.02
C LEU A 699 14.64 17.84 -24.04
N SER A 700 15.96 17.91 -23.96
CA SER A 700 16.83 16.75 -23.77
C SER A 700 17.05 16.50 -22.28
N ILE A 701 16.86 15.25 -21.85
CA ILE A 701 17.15 14.77 -20.49
C ILE A 701 17.96 13.48 -20.65
N GLU A 702 19.24 13.51 -20.27
CA GLU A 702 20.15 12.35 -20.36
C GLU A 702 20.17 11.71 -21.77
N GLY A 703 20.23 12.55 -22.82
CA GLY A 703 20.26 12.13 -24.22
C GLY A 703 18.90 11.73 -24.82
N PHE A 704 17.83 11.66 -24.02
CA PHE A 704 16.47 11.45 -24.52
C PHE A 704 15.77 12.78 -24.77
N VAL A 705 15.29 12.97 -26.00
CA VAL A 705 14.61 14.22 -26.39
C VAL A 705 13.10 14.04 -26.29
N LEU A 706 12.47 14.93 -25.54
CA LEU A 706 11.04 15.19 -25.56
C LEU A 706 10.74 16.24 -26.63
N PRO A 707 10.23 15.87 -27.81
CA PRO A 707 10.11 16.79 -28.94
C PRO A 707 8.91 17.72 -28.79
N SER A 708 9.00 18.91 -29.38
CA SER A 708 7.90 19.88 -29.46
C SER A 708 6.68 19.36 -30.23
N SER A 709 6.86 18.40 -31.15
CA SER A 709 5.77 17.75 -31.88
C SER A 709 4.75 17.08 -30.94
N THR A 710 5.16 16.66 -29.75
CA THR A 710 4.27 16.12 -28.71
C THR A 710 3.14 17.09 -28.36
N THR A 711 3.40 18.40 -28.41
CA THR A 711 2.38 19.43 -28.12
C THR A 711 1.32 19.58 -29.22
N ARG A 712 1.59 19.05 -30.43
CA ARG A 712 0.64 19.00 -31.54
C ARG A 712 -0.28 17.79 -31.46
N GLU A 713 0.18 16.71 -30.83
CA GLU A 713 -0.55 15.46 -30.68
C GLU A 713 -1.33 15.35 -29.37
N MET A 714 -0.91 16.08 -28.33
CA MET A 714 -1.45 15.97 -26.97
C MET A 714 -1.72 17.34 -26.35
N THR A 715 -2.75 17.42 -25.51
CA THR A 715 -3.13 18.66 -24.80
C THR A 715 -2.47 18.76 -23.41
N PRO A 716 -2.30 19.97 -22.83
CA PRO A 716 -1.59 20.15 -21.55
C PRO A 716 -2.29 19.50 -20.34
N GLY A 717 -3.58 19.17 -20.46
CA GLY A 717 -4.37 18.51 -19.41
C GLY A 717 -4.48 16.99 -19.57
N GLU A 718 -3.94 16.42 -20.65
CA GLU A 718 -4.00 14.98 -20.89
C GLU A 718 -2.96 14.20 -20.08
N ILE A 719 -3.40 13.12 -19.43
CA ILE A 719 -2.51 12.21 -18.71
C ILE A 719 -1.47 11.58 -19.63
N LYS A 720 -1.82 11.34 -20.89
CA LYS A 720 -0.88 10.77 -21.87
C LYS A 720 0.37 11.64 -22.01
N PHE A 721 0.20 12.96 -22.01
CA PHE A 721 1.32 13.90 -22.01
C PHE A 721 2.13 13.81 -20.71
N SER A 722 1.47 13.87 -19.55
CA SER A 722 2.14 13.78 -18.24
C SER A 722 2.95 12.48 -18.09
N VAL A 723 2.38 11.34 -18.47
CA VAL A 723 3.04 10.04 -18.45
C VAL A 723 4.22 9.99 -19.41
N HIS A 724 4.14 10.66 -20.57
CA HIS A 724 5.25 10.74 -21.51
C HIS A 724 6.43 11.53 -20.93
N VAL A 725 6.17 12.71 -20.35
CA VAL A 725 7.19 13.52 -19.64
C VAL A 725 7.81 12.70 -18.50
N GLU A 726 6.97 12.04 -17.70
CA GLU A 726 7.43 11.23 -16.56
C GLU A 726 8.27 10.03 -17.03
N THR A 727 7.94 9.42 -18.17
CA THR A 727 8.73 8.31 -18.74
C THR A 727 10.13 8.76 -19.15
N VAL A 728 10.28 9.99 -19.64
CA VAL A 728 11.60 10.57 -19.92
C VAL A 728 12.36 10.83 -18.62
N LEU A 729 11.74 11.44 -17.61
CA LEU A 729 12.37 11.69 -16.29
C LEU A 729 12.76 10.40 -15.55
N ASN A 730 11.97 9.33 -15.70
CA ASN A 730 12.23 8.03 -15.07
C ASN A 730 13.48 7.32 -15.61
N ARG A 731 14.04 7.75 -16.75
CA ARG A 731 15.33 7.25 -17.28
C ARG A 731 16.49 7.61 -16.36
N VAL A 732 16.38 8.70 -15.61
CA VAL A 732 17.37 9.15 -14.65
C VAL A 732 17.32 8.22 -13.43
N PRO A 733 18.35 7.43 -13.11
CA PRO A 733 18.24 6.41 -12.06
C PRO A 733 18.26 7.00 -10.65
N GLN A 734 19.10 8.00 -10.39
CA GLN A 734 19.26 8.61 -9.06
C GLN A 734 18.09 9.56 -8.75
N PRO A 735 17.33 9.34 -7.65
CA PRO A 735 16.16 10.16 -7.34
C PRO A 735 16.52 11.61 -6.99
N GLU A 736 17.62 11.85 -6.26
CA GLU A 736 18.07 13.21 -5.93
C GLU A 736 18.46 14.04 -7.17
N TYR A 737 19.11 13.41 -8.15
CA TYR A 737 19.47 14.04 -9.42
C TYR A 737 18.26 14.27 -10.31
N ARG A 738 17.35 13.29 -10.39
CA ARG A 738 16.05 13.46 -11.05
C ARG A 738 15.31 14.68 -10.53
N GLN A 739 15.36 14.92 -9.21
CA GLN A 739 14.70 16.08 -8.63
C GLN A 739 15.41 17.41 -8.96
N LEU A 740 16.74 17.45 -9.04
CA LEU A 740 17.44 18.64 -9.56
C LEU A 740 17.08 18.94 -11.02
N LEU A 741 16.90 17.92 -11.86
CA LEU A 741 16.44 18.11 -13.25
C LEU A 741 14.99 18.64 -13.28
N VAL A 742 14.12 18.17 -12.39
CA VAL A 742 12.75 18.72 -12.23
C VAL A 742 12.80 20.20 -11.81
N GLU A 743 13.67 20.56 -10.85
CA GLU A 743 13.90 21.95 -10.44
C GLU A 743 14.42 22.80 -11.60
N ALA A 744 15.37 22.29 -12.40
CA ALA A 744 15.91 22.98 -13.58
C ALA A 744 14.82 23.23 -14.64
N ILE A 745 14.01 22.21 -14.95
CA ILE A 745 12.88 22.33 -15.88
C ILE A 745 11.86 23.35 -15.34
N LEU A 746 11.61 23.34 -14.04
CA LEU A 746 10.69 24.28 -13.42
C LEU A 746 11.17 25.74 -13.55
N VAL A 747 12.47 26.00 -13.38
CA VAL A 747 13.08 27.31 -13.66
C VAL A 747 12.95 27.66 -15.14
N LEU A 748 13.27 26.73 -16.05
CA LEU A 748 13.09 26.93 -17.50
C LEU A 748 11.65 27.31 -17.86
N THR A 749 10.66 26.74 -17.17
CA THR A 749 9.26 27.07 -17.43
C THR A 749 8.88 28.51 -17.09
N MET A 750 9.70 29.26 -16.34
CA MET A 750 9.48 30.70 -16.16
C MET A 750 9.59 31.47 -17.48
N LEU A 751 10.41 30.99 -18.43
CA LEU A 751 10.52 31.55 -19.78
C LEU A 751 9.27 31.30 -20.63
N ALA A 752 8.42 30.34 -20.23
CA ALA A 752 7.15 30.10 -20.91
C ALA A 752 6.19 31.28 -20.76
N ASP A 753 6.33 32.09 -19.71
CA ASP A 753 5.52 33.29 -19.49
C ASP A 753 6.09 34.54 -20.19
N VAL A 754 7.30 34.48 -20.76
CA VAL A 754 7.96 35.64 -21.40
C VAL A 754 7.59 35.71 -22.89
N ASP A 755 7.28 36.90 -23.41
CA ASP A 755 6.86 37.12 -24.79
C ASP A 755 8.03 36.97 -25.80
N ILE A 756 8.51 35.74 -25.95
CA ILE A 756 9.55 35.34 -26.91
C ILE A 756 8.91 34.39 -27.94
N PRO A 757 9.08 34.64 -29.25
CA PRO A 757 8.47 33.82 -30.29
C PRO A 757 9.01 32.38 -30.34
N SER A 758 10.31 32.19 -30.09
CA SER A 758 10.95 30.88 -29.98
C SER A 758 12.35 30.98 -29.36
N ILE A 759 12.75 29.95 -28.62
CA ILE A 759 14.10 29.71 -28.10
C ILE A 759 14.94 28.93 -29.15
N GLY A 760 14.31 28.34 -30.17
CA GLY A 760 15.00 27.95 -31.41
C GLY A 760 15.90 26.71 -31.37
N SER A 761 16.09 26.03 -30.23
CA SER A 761 16.96 24.83 -30.14
C SER A 761 16.38 23.73 -29.23
N ILE A 762 17.06 22.57 -29.20
CA ILE A 762 16.84 21.55 -28.17
C ILE A 762 17.57 21.99 -26.91
N ILE A 763 16.85 22.13 -25.80
CA ILE A 763 17.41 22.57 -24.52
C ILE A 763 17.90 21.33 -23.77
N HIS A 764 19.19 21.26 -23.46
CA HIS A 764 19.78 20.18 -22.68
C HIS A 764 19.71 20.48 -21.19
N VAL A 765 18.79 19.82 -20.48
CA VAL A 765 18.54 20.07 -19.05
C VAL A 765 19.74 19.65 -18.21
N GLU A 766 20.40 18.53 -18.55
CA GLU A 766 21.62 18.06 -17.88
C GLU A 766 22.75 19.10 -17.88
N LYS A 767 22.92 19.86 -18.97
CA LYS A 767 23.96 20.90 -19.09
C LYS A 767 23.68 22.08 -18.17
N ILE A 768 22.42 22.44 -17.98
CA ILE A 768 22.00 23.51 -17.06
C ILE A 768 22.34 23.12 -15.62
N VAL A 769 22.06 21.87 -15.23
CA VAL A 769 22.40 21.38 -13.89
C VAL A 769 23.91 21.35 -13.68
N GLN A 770 24.68 20.91 -14.69
CA GLN A 770 26.16 20.94 -14.63
C GLN A 770 26.72 22.36 -14.48
N GLN A 771 26.22 23.32 -15.27
CA GLN A 771 26.63 24.73 -15.14
C GLN A 771 26.28 25.30 -13.76
N ALA A 772 25.08 25.02 -13.23
CA ALA A 772 24.69 25.42 -11.89
C ALA A 772 25.60 24.81 -10.82
N ASN A 773 25.98 23.54 -10.98
CA ASN A 773 26.90 22.85 -10.10
C ASN A 773 28.32 23.44 -10.14
N ASP A 774 28.83 23.81 -11.31
CA ASP A 774 30.15 24.42 -11.44
C ASP A 774 30.19 25.81 -10.81
N MET A 775 29.13 26.61 -10.99
CA MET A 775 28.96 27.90 -10.31
C MET A 775 28.89 27.73 -8.79
N PHE A 776 28.10 26.76 -8.31
CA PHE A 776 28.01 26.46 -6.88
C PHE A 776 29.35 26.01 -6.30
N TYR A 777 30.03 25.07 -6.96
CA TYR A 777 31.32 24.54 -6.54
C TYR A 777 32.38 25.64 -6.44
N LYS A 778 32.44 26.53 -7.44
CA LYS A 778 33.34 27.67 -7.43
C LYS A 778 33.05 28.62 -6.27
N ASP A 779 31.79 29.02 -6.08
CA ASP A 779 31.40 29.91 -4.99
C ASP A 779 31.74 29.31 -3.61
N GLN A 780 31.51 28.01 -3.40
CA GLN A 780 31.87 27.35 -2.14
C GLN A 780 33.38 27.28 -1.92
N LYS A 781 34.16 27.02 -2.98
CA LYS A 781 35.61 27.00 -2.93
C LYS A 781 36.18 28.38 -2.61
N ASP A 782 35.63 29.43 -3.22
CA ASP A 782 36.01 30.83 -2.95
C ASP A 782 35.68 31.26 -1.52
N LEU A 783 34.68 30.63 -0.88
CA LEU A 783 34.33 30.82 0.53
C LEU A 783 35.16 29.97 1.51
N GLY A 784 36.12 29.19 1.00
CA GLY A 784 37.03 28.39 1.81
C GLY A 784 36.51 27.02 2.22
N ALA A 785 35.51 26.46 1.52
CA ALA A 785 35.07 25.08 1.76
C ALA A 785 36.19 24.08 1.42
N GLU A 786 36.42 23.12 2.31
CA GLU A 786 37.42 22.07 2.11
C GLU A 786 37.01 21.07 1.02
N ASP A 787 37.98 20.50 0.30
CA ASP A 787 37.73 19.58 -0.82
C ASP A 787 36.93 18.33 -0.41
N HIS A 788 37.03 17.90 0.86
CA HIS A 788 36.28 16.76 1.39
C HIS A 788 34.75 17.05 1.52
N ILE A 789 34.36 18.31 1.71
CA ILE A 789 32.95 18.74 1.79
C ILE A 789 32.36 18.89 0.39
N LEU A 790 33.20 19.21 -0.59
CA LEU A 790 32.80 19.40 -1.99
C LEU A 790 32.89 18.12 -2.83
N GLU A 791 32.77 16.96 -2.19
CA GLU A 791 32.79 15.66 -2.87
C GLU A 791 31.73 15.63 -3.99
N LYS A 792 32.16 15.25 -5.20
CA LYS A 792 31.27 15.08 -6.35
C LYS A 792 30.79 13.63 -6.42
N ASP A 793 29.51 13.45 -6.72
CA ASP A 793 28.98 12.15 -7.07
C ASP A 793 29.67 11.66 -8.37
N PRO A 794 30.34 10.50 -8.35
CA PRO A 794 31.08 10.00 -9.50
C PRO A 794 30.19 9.69 -10.72
N SER A 795 28.90 9.44 -10.51
CA SER A 795 27.96 9.10 -11.58
C SER A 795 27.36 10.33 -12.27
N THR A 796 27.09 11.40 -11.52
CA THR A 796 26.41 12.60 -12.02
C THR A 796 27.34 13.81 -12.17
N GLY A 797 28.51 13.79 -11.52
CA GLY A 797 29.44 14.92 -11.44
C GLY A 797 28.96 16.08 -10.55
N VAL A 798 27.80 15.93 -9.89
CA VAL A 798 27.19 16.94 -9.04
C VAL A 798 27.76 16.88 -7.62
N CYS A 799 28.05 18.03 -7.03
CA CYS A 799 28.52 18.16 -5.67
C CYS A 799 27.45 17.68 -4.67
N LYS A 800 27.81 16.81 -3.73
CA LYS A 800 26.89 16.27 -2.72
C LYS A 800 26.23 17.38 -1.88
N LEU A 801 26.96 18.46 -1.61
CA LEU A 801 26.45 19.61 -0.88
C LEU A 801 25.34 20.36 -1.65
N LEU A 802 25.39 20.37 -2.99
CA LEU A 802 24.31 20.97 -3.79
C LEU A 802 23.01 20.16 -3.64
N TYR A 803 23.09 18.83 -3.57
CA TYR A 803 21.92 17.98 -3.29
C TYR A 803 21.30 18.22 -1.92
N ASP A 804 22.04 18.76 -0.96
CA ASP A 804 21.53 19.12 0.37
C ASP A 804 21.28 20.63 0.55
N SER A 805 21.50 21.42 -0.49
CA SER A 805 21.21 22.86 -0.46
C SER A 805 19.70 23.11 -0.47
N ALA A 806 19.24 24.09 0.31
CA ALA A 806 17.86 24.54 0.27
C ALA A 806 17.50 25.06 -1.14
N PRO A 807 16.24 24.93 -1.62
CA PRO A 807 15.85 25.49 -2.91
C PRO A 807 16.06 27.00 -2.99
N SER A 808 15.72 27.72 -1.93
CA SER A 808 15.82 29.19 -1.84
C SER A 808 17.02 29.65 -1.03
N GLY A 809 17.45 30.89 -1.24
CA GLY A 809 18.54 31.54 -0.51
C GLY A 809 19.75 31.83 -1.39
N ARG A 810 20.73 32.58 -0.85
CA ARG A 810 21.92 33.00 -1.59
C ARG A 810 22.69 31.82 -2.20
N PHE A 811 22.81 30.74 -1.43
CA PHE A 811 23.48 29.50 -1.84
C PHE A 811 22.51 28.36 -2.16
N GLY A 812 21.24 28.69 -2.45
CA GLY A 812 20.21 27.70 -2.73
C GLY A 812 20.24 27.16 -4.15
N SER A 813 19.77 25.92 -4.36
CA SER A 813 19.81 25.25 -5.67
C SER A 813 19.12 26.05 -6.77
N MET A 814 17.93 26.63 -6.49
CA MET A 814 17.16 27.38 -7.49
C MET A 814 17.87 28.66 -7.92
N THR A 815 18.68 29.27 -7.04
CA THR A 815 19.47 30.47 -7.37
C THR A 815 20.51 30.14 -8.43
N TYR A 816 21.25 29.04 -8.25
CA TYR A 816 22.25 28.60 -9.23
C TYR A 816 21.61 28.08 -10.52
N LEU A 817 20.50 27.34 -10.41
CA LEU A 817 19.73 26.91 -11.58
C LEU A 817 19.19 28.09 -12.38
N THR A 818 18.74 29.15 -11.72
CA THR A 818 18.27 30.39 -12.38
C THR A 818 19.41 31.08 -13.13
N LYS A 819 20.58 31.24 -12.49
CA LYS A 819 21.78 31.78 -13.15
C LYS A 819 22.20 30.94 -14.34
N ALA A 820 22.24 29.61 -14.18
CA ALA A 820 22.60 28.69 -15.24
C ALA A 820 21.60 28.74 -16.42
N VAL A 821 20.29 28.78 -16.15
CA VAL A 821 19.27 28.95 -17.19
C VAL A 821 19.46 30.27 -17.95
N ALA A 822 19.71 31.37 -17.26
CA ALA A 822 19.93 32.67 -17.89
C ALA A 822 21.15 32.63 -18.83
N VAL A 823 22.29 32.12 -18.34
CA VAL A 823 23.53 31.98 -19.14
C VAL A 823 23.31 31.03 -20.32
N TYR A 824 22.70 29.87 -20.08
CA TYR A 824 22.47 28.86 -21.11
C TYR A 824 21.55 29.36 -22.23
N VAL A 825 20.49 30.08 -21.88
CA VAL A 825 19.49 30.56 -22.86
C VAL A 825 20.01 31.80 -23.61
N GLN A 826 20.90 32.60 -23.01
CA GLN A 826 21.52 33.74 -23.67
C GLN A 826 22.21 33.35 -25.00
N ASP A 827 22.79 32.15 -25.06
CA ASP A 827 23.44 31.62 -26.27
C ASP A 827 22.46 31.32 -27.42
N PHE A 828 21.16 31.18 -27.13
CA PHE A 828 20.12 30.80 -28.10
C PHE A 828 19.17 31.95 -28.45
N LEU A 829 19.19 33.05 -27.69
CA LEU A 829 18.32 34.19 -27.95
C LEU A 829 18.87 35.04 -29.11
N PRO A 830 18.02 35.49 -30.06
CA PRO A 830 18.44 36.42 -31.09
C PRO A 830 18.95 37.72 -30.47
N SER A 831 19.95 38.34 -31.11
CA SER A 831 20.75 39.49 -30.62
C SER A 831 19.98 40.79 -30.30
N GLY A 832 18.64 40.76 -30.26
CA GLY A 832 17.74 41.87 -29.95
C GLY A 832 16.74 41.60 -28.81
N ALA A 833 16.83 40.47 -28.10
CA ALA A 833 15.95 40.14 -26.97
C ALA A 833 16.35 40.87 -25.66
N CYS A 834 16.34 42.20 -25.68
CA CYS A 834 16.80 43.05 -24.58
C CYS A 834 15.91 43.00 -23.31
N ALA A 835 14.70 42.45 -23.39
CA ALA A 835 13.80 42.29 -22.24
C ALA A 835 13.97 40.97 -21.48
N VAL A 836 14.80 40.06 -22.00
CA VAL A 836 15.02 38.70 -21.48
C VAL A 836 16.43 38.54 -20.90
N GLN A 837 17.40 39.20 -21.55
CA GLN A 837 18.74 39.46 -21.00
C GLN A 837 18.64 40.42 -19.82
#